data_AF-A0A660RFF6-F1
#
_entry.id   AF-A0A660RFF6-F1
#
_cell.length_a   1.000
_cell.length_b   1.000
_cell.length_c   1.000
_cell.angle_alpha   90.00
_cell.angle_beta   90.00
_cell.angle_gamma   90.00
#
_symmetry.space_group_name_H-M   'P 1'
#
loop_
_entity.id
_entity.type
_entity.pdbx_description
1 polymer ?
#
loop_
_entity_poly.entity_id
_entity_poly.type
_entity_poly.pdbx_seq_one_letter_code
_entity_poly.pdbx_strand_id
1 'polypeptide(L)'
;MDYKDTLNLPKTSFPMKANLVKKEPEILSYWAEIDIYRYLREMRKGRKKFVLHDGPPYANGRIHLGTAMNKILKDFVIRYKAMRGYDAPYIPGWDTHGLPIEHKVTTAEIPEEELKKMTKAEIRKRCSEYALRFVKLQKEDFMRLGVVGDWENPYLTLDPKYEADVLRVFKTLVENGQVYRSRKPIYWCPHCKTALAEAEVEYRDHTSPSIYVKFKMIDSPNTYVIIWTTTPWTLVANVAIALHPDEYYVEVSVGDEIWIMAEKLMEEVMKVAGIDEYKVVAKNRGNHYEGMKAKHPFIDRESVIILADYVTMDTGTGCVHTAPGHGEEDYLSGLKYGLSILSPVDDEGKFTEEAGKYAGMFVHDADKVIVEDLKNLGVLVASGEITHSYPHCWRCRNPVIFRATDQWFIGLDRGGLRQKVLDEIERVEWIPSWGKNRIGSMIADRPDWCISRQRVWGIPIPAFKCEECGERILDPDLIERVIGVVEKEGTDAWFEKDATYFLPEGYRCPKCGSSNLEKEEDILDVWIDSGSSFEAVLRRIEDLSYPCDMYLEGSDQHRGWFNSSIILSVAQHGIAPYKSVLTHGFIKDEEKKKMSKSLGNVIDPQNVVGKFGADVLRLWVAGSDFTDDITISMKILEQQVEVYRKIRNTFRFMLGNLYDFDPEKDAIRYEELEEMDRWIISKFHNFIKTATKVCDDYQFYRLYHMVNRFITVELSSLYLDVIKDRLYVEAKDSKKRRSAQTALHEIT
;
A
#
# COMPACT_ATOMS: atom_id res chain seq x y z
N MET A 1 -65.11 31.99 -4.88
CA MET A 1 -64.61 30.71 -4.34
C MET A 1 -63.38 30.37 -5.14
N ASP A 2 -62.20 30.28 -4.51
CA ASP A 2 -60.97 29.89 -5.21
C ASP A 2 -60.96 28.36 -5.33
N TYR A 3 -60.90 27.82 -6.55
CA TYR A 3 -60.85 26.38 -6.78
C TYR A 3 -59.66 25.72 -6.09
N LYS A 4 -58.58 26.46 -5.86
CA LYS A 4 -57.40 25.98 -5.15
C LYS A 4 -57.72 25.50 -3.72
N ASP A 5 -58.67 26.16 -3.05
CA ASP A 5 -59.07 25.82 -1.68
C ASP A 5 -59.90 24.53 -1.61
N THR A 6 -60.38 24.04 -2.76
CA THR A 6 -61.14 22.79 -2.87
C THR A 6 -60.28 21.56 -3.18
N LEU A 7 -58.99 21.75 -3.51
CA LEU A 7 -58.08 20.67 -3.90
C LEU A 7 -57.27 20.11 -2.72
N ASN A 8 -56.93 18.82 -2.81
CA ASN A 8 -56.04 18.13 -1.86
C ASN A 8 -54.56 18.37 -2.21
N LEU A 9 -54.10 19.62 -2.08
CA LEU A 9 -52.72 19.97 -2.41
C LEU A 9 -51.71 19.37 -1.42
N PRO A 10 -50.49 18.99 -1.88
CA PRO A 10 -49.48 18.37 -1.01
C PRO A 10 -49.05 19.27 0.15
N LYS A 11 -48.92 18.69 1.35
CA LYS A 11 -48.48 19.37 2.58
C LYS A 11 -47.35 18.59 3.25
N THR A 12 -46.20 19.22 3.46
CA THR A 12 -45.11 18.60 4.21
C THR A 12 -44.19 19.66 4.80
N SER A 13 -43.68 19.40 6.00
CA SER A 13 -42.59 20.15 6.61
C SER A 13 -41.23 19.81 6.00
N PHE A 14 -41.14 18.77 5.16
CA PHE A 14 -39.90 18.36 4.50
C PHE A 14 -39.48 19.39 3.44
N PRO A 15 -38.32 20.06 3.61
CA PRO A 15 -37.93 21.17 2.76
C PRO A 15 -37.43 20.70 1.39
N MET A 16 -37.72 21.50 0.36
CA MET A 16 -37.27 21.25 -1.02
C MET A 16 -35.74 21.33 -1.15
N LYS A 17 -35.13 22.37 -0.58
CA LYS A 17 -33.67 22.46 -0.45
C LYS A 17 -33.21 21.70 0.78
N ALA A 18 -32.21 20.84 0.65
CA ALA A 18 -31.69 20.07 1.77
C ALA A 18 -30.85 20.88 2.75
N ASN A 19 -30.12 21.90 2.26
CA ASN A 19 -29.14 22.64 3.06
C ASN A 19 -28.18 21.68 3.82
N LEU A 20 -27.65 20.68 3.11
CA LEU A 20 -26.86 19.57 3.67
C LEU A 20 -25.74 20.02 4.60
N VAL A 21 -25.01 21.08 4.21
CA VAL A 21 -23.90 21.65 4.99
C VAL A 21 -24.31 22.00 6.42
N LYS A 22 -25.56 22.44 6.63
CA LYS A 22 -26.12 22.72 7.97
C LYS A 22 -26.84 21.50 8.56
N LYS A 23 -27.61 20.77 7.76
CA LYS A 23 -28.49 19.70 8.25
C LYS A 23 -27.74 18.44 8.67
N GLU A 24 -26.66 18.08 7.97
CA GLU A 24 -25.85 16.90 8.31
C GLU A 24 -25.22 17.02 9.71
N PRO A 25 -24.57 18.14 10.11
CA PRO A 25 -24.13 18.32 11.49
C PRO A 25 -25.22 18.14 12.55
N GLU A 26 -26.44 18.62 12.29
CA GLU A 26 -27.58 18.42 13.22
C GLU A 26 -27.94 16.92 13.35
N ILE A 27 -27.92 16.17 12.24
CA ILE A 27 -28.17 14.72 12.24
C ILE A 27 -27.04 13.97 12.98
N LEU A 28 -25.79 14.35 12.73
CA LEU A 28 -24.63 13.75 13.41
C LEU A 28 -24.64 14.03 14.91
N SER A 29 -25.05 15.22 15.33
CA SER A 29 -25.25 15.56 16.76
C SER A 29 -26.29 14.64 17.38
N TYR A 30 -27.45 14.49 16.74
CA TYR A 30 -28.48 13.57 17.21
C TYR A 30 -27.99 12.12 17.27
N TRP A 31 -27.24 11.65 16.26
CA TRP A 31 -26.64 10.31 16.26
C TRP A 31 -25.63 10.11 17.40
N ALA A 32 -24.88 11.16 17.76
CA ALA A 32 -23.99 11.13 18.92
C ALA A 32 -24.78 11.08 20.24
N GLU A 33 -25.87 11.87 20.36
CA GLU A 33 -26.73 11.88 21.56
C GLU A 33 -27.37 10.52 21.86
N ILE A 34 -27.79 9.78 20.82
CA ILE A 34 -28.40 8.45 20.99
C ILE A 34 -27.38 7.30 21.00
N ASP A 35 -26.08 7.59 20.83
CA ASP A 35 -25.04 6.60 20.60
C ASP A 35 -25.45 5.59 19.51
N ILE A 36 -25.59 6.10 18.27
CA ILE A 36 -26.13 5.33 17.16
C ILE A 36 -25.37 4.01 16.93
N TYR A 37 -24.07 3.97 17.18
CA TYR A 37 -23.27 2.76 17.01
C TYR A 37 -23.73 1.70 18.00
N ARG A 38 -23.73 2.01 19.30
CA ARG A 38 -24.16 1.07 20.33
C ARG A 38 -25.62 0.68 20.18
N TYR A 39 -26.49 1.63 19.82
CA TYR A 39 -27.89 1.36 19.52
C TYR A 39 -28.03 0.28 18.43
N LEU A 40 -27.29 0.41 17.31
CA LEU A 40 -27.29 -0.58 16.24
C LEU A 40 -26.72 -1.94 16.69
N ARG A 41 -25.64 -1.95 17.49
CA ARG A 41 -25.06 -3.18 18.07
C ARG A 41 -26.08 -3.92 18.95
N GLU A 42 -26.74 -3.22 19.86
CA GLU A 42 -27.73 -3.82 20.77
C GLU A 42 -28.96 -4.35 20.01
N MET A 43 -29.44 -3.65 18.98
CA MET A 43 -30.51 -4.14 18.10
C MET A 43 -30.16 -5.44 17.35
N ARG A 44 -28.88 -5.75 17.20
CA ARG A 44 -28.36 -6.92 16.47
C ARG A 44 -27.69 -7.94 17.38
N LYS A 45 -27.75 -7.76 18.69
CA LYS A 45 -27.17 -8.69 19.67
C LYS A 45 -27.67 -10.12 19.44
N GLY A 46 -26.74 -11.07 19.41
CA GLY A 46 -27.01 -12.49 19.18
C GLY A 46 -27.33 -12.88 17.72
N ARG A 47 -27.31 -11.92 16.78
CA ARG A 47 -27.41 -12.24 15.34
C ARG A 47 -26.07 -12.73 14.80
N LYS A 48 -26.11 -13.31 13.58
CA LYS A 48 -24.89 -13.73 12.87
C LYS A 48 -23.99 -12.52 12.63
N LYS A 49 -22.71 -12.64 12.97
CA LYS A 49 -21.74 -11.57 12.78
C LYS A 49 -21.32 -11.41 11.32
N PHE A 50 -21.01 -10.17 10.94
CA PHE A 50 -20.27 -9.83 9.73
C PHE A 50 -19.14 -8.87 10.09
N VAL A 51 -17.89 -9.33 10.02
CA VAL A 51 -16.73 -8.55 10.43
C VAL A 51 -15.97 -8.06 9.20
N LEU A 52 -16.01 -6.76 8.96
CA LEU A 52 -15.10 -6.07 8.05
C LEU A 52 -13.95 -5.52 8.90
N HIS A 53 -12.74 -6.00 8.67
CA HIS A 53 -11.57 -5.47 9.36
C HIS A 53 -11.08 -4.21 8.65
N ASP A 54 -10.94 -3.14 9.40
CA ASP A 54 -10.48 -1.86 8.88
C ASP A 54 -8.97 -1.92 8.69
N GLY A 55 -8.45 -1.71 7.48
CA GLY A 55 -7.03 -1.44 7.29
C GLY A 55 -6.68 -0.08 7.86
N PRO A 56 -5.62 0.03 8.68
CA PRO A 56 -5.35 1.24 9.44
C PRO A 56 -4.80 2.34 8.52
N PRO A 57 -5.53 3.46 8.28
CA PRO A 57 -4.94 4.64 7.65
C PRO A 57 -3.73 5.14 8.43
N TYR A 58 -2.74 5.60 7.68
CA TYR A 58 -1.55 6.20 8.25
C TYR A 58 -1.88 7.53 8.96
N ALA A 59 -1.45 7.70 10.22
CA ALA A 59 -1.74 8.85 11.05
C ALA A 59 -0.88 10.08 10.69
N ASN A 60 -0.96 10.51 9.43
CA ASN A 60 -0.20 11.63 8.88
C ASN A 60 -1.06 12.47 7.92
N GLY A 61 -1.24 13.75 8.26
CA GLY A 61 -2.04 14.67 7.46
C GLY A 61 -3.55 14.46 7.61
N ARG A 62 -4.31 15.38 7.01
CA ARG A 62 -5.79 15.28 6.88
C ARG A 62 -6.16 14.21 5.84
N ILE A 63 -7.40 13.74 5.89
CA ILE A 63 -7.89 12.75 4.91
C ILE A 63 -7.90 13.36 3.50
N HIS A 64 -7.71 12.51 2.49
CA HIS A 64 -7.82 12.86 1.08
C HIS A 64 -8.97 12.07 0.45
N LEU A 65 -9.31 12.35 -0.81
CA LEU A 65 -10.44 11.68 -1.46
C LEU A 65 -10.31 10.14 -1.49
N GLY A 66 -9.10 9.60 -1.64
CA GLY A 66 -8.86 8.16 -1.57
C GLY A 66 -9.27 7.54 -0.23
N THR A 67 -8.86 8.11 0.90
CA THR A 67 -9.26 7.63 2.23
C THR A 67 -10.74 7.90 2.51
N ALA A 68 -11.30 9.01 2.01
CA ALA A 68 -12.73 9.29 2.10
C ALA A 68 -13.56 8.23 1.36
N MET A 69 -13.20 7.91 0.10
CA MET A 69 -13.87 6.88 -0.70
C MET A 69 -13.79 5.51 -0.02
N ASN A 70 -12.61 5.10 0.43
CA ASN A 70 -12.39 3.84 1.13
C ASN A 70 -13.35 3.70 2.34
N LYS A 71 -13.39 4.71 3.21
CA LYS A 71 -14.26 4.69 4.39
C LYS A 71 -15.75 4.74 4.06
N ILE A 72 -16.14 5.47 3.01
CA ILE A 72 -17.53 5.49 2.54
C ILE A 72 -17.95 4.09 2.03
N LEU A 73 -17.09 3.40 1.28
CA LEU A 73 -17.35 2.04 0.81
C LEU A 73 -17.48 1.05 1.96
N LYS A 74 -16.58 1.12 2.96
CA LYS A 74 -16.70 0.31 4.19
C LYS A 74 -18.03 0.55 4.91
N ASP A 75 -18.43 1.81 5.05
CA ASP A 75 -19.70 2.17 5.67
C ASP A 75 -20.92 1.67 4.87
N PHE A 76 -20.86 1.66 3.53
CA PHE A 76 -21.91 1.05 2.70
C PHE A 76 -22.03 -0.45 2.98
N VAL A 77 -20.91 -1.17 3.03
CA VAL A 77 -20.90 -2.61 3.34
C VAL A 77 -21.48 -2.88 4.73
N ILE A 78 -20.97 -2.19 5.76
CA ILE A 78 -21.40 -2.37 7.16
C ILE A 78 -22.89 -2.06 7.32
N ARG A 79 -23.36 -0.91 6.81
CA ARG A 79 -24.79 -0.53 6.90
C ARG A 79 -25.68 -1.51 6.16
N TYR A 80 -25.28 -1.92 4.96
CA TYR A 80 -26.03 -2.91 4.19
C TYR A 80 -26.18 -4.22 4.96
N LYS A 81 -25.08 -4.78 5.49
CA LYS A 81 -25.10 -6.04 6.26
C LYS A 81 -25.93 -5.88 7.55
N ALA A 82 -25.82 -4.76 8.25
CA ALA A 82 -26.64 -4.47 9.43
C ALA A 82 -28.15 -4.40 9.08
N MET A 83 -28.52 -3.78 7.95
CA MET A 83 -29.91 -3.74 7.45
C MET A 83 -30.40 -5.13 7.01
N ARG A 84 -29.51 -6.00 6.52
CA ARG A 84 -29.80 -7.41 6.22
C ARG A 84 -29.88 -8.30 7.47
N GLY A 85 -29.72 -7.75 8.67
CA GLY A 85 -29.91 -8.44 9.94
C GLY A 85 -28.66 -9.04 10.55
N TYR A 86 -27.48 -8.76 9.99
CA TYR A 86 -26.21 -9.14 10.58
C TYR A 86 -25.85 -8.23 11.75
N ASP A 87 -25.07 -8.78 12.66
CA ASP A 87 -24.36 -8.04 13.68
C ASP A 87 -23.00 -7.60 13.14
N ALA A 88 -22.85 -6.33 12.73
CA ALA A 88 -21.68 -5.88 11.98
C ALA A 88 -20.83 -4.89 12.81
N PRO A 89 -19.90 -5.36 13.67
CA PRO A 89 -19.01 -4.47 14.41
C PRO A 89 -18.03 -3.83 13.42
N TYR A 90 -17.72 -2.56 13.64
CA TYR A 90 -16.75 -1.84 12.83
C TYR A 90 -15.87 -1.00 13.74
N ILE A 91 -14.64 -1.47 13.91
CA ILE A 91 -13.63 -0.84 14.77
C ILE A 91 -12.59 -0.20 13.86
N PRO A 92 -12.56 1.14 13.76
CA PRO A 92 -11.56 1.83 12.98
C PRO A 92 -10.18 1.72 13.66
N GLY A 93 -9.11 1.81 12.87
CA GLY A 93 -7.78 1.92 13.44
C GLY A 93 -6.85 2.85 12.70
N TRP A 94 -5.64 3.00 13.23
CA TRP A 94 -4.62 3.87 12.68
C TRP A 94 -3.23 3.27 12.80
N ASP A 95 -2.46 3.48 11.74
CA ASP A 95 -1.05 3.13 11.70
C ASP A 95 -0.26 4.36 12.13
N THR A 96 0.33 4.23 13.31
CA THR A 96 0.97 5.32 14.04
C THR A 96 2.49 5.22 14.06
N HIS A 97 3.09 4.19 13.47
CA HIS A 97 4.55 3.99 13.43
C HIS A 97 5.14 4.24 12.03
N GLY A 98 6.46 4.32 11.94
CA GLY A 98 7.18 4.32 10.66
C GLY A 98 7.68 5.68 10.18
N LEU A 99 8.46 5.63 9.10
CA LEU A 99 9.23 6.77 8.62
C LEU A 99 8.40 7.99 8.17
N PRO A 100 7.20 7.89 7.56
CA PRO A 100 6.50 9.11 7.15
C PRO A 100 6.13 10.03 8.32
N ILE A 101 5.86 9.50 9.53
CA ILE A 101 5.70 10.30 10.75
C ILE A 101 7.06 10.83 11.21
N GLU A 102 8.06 9.95 11.37
CA GLU A 102 9.41 10.32 11.84
C GLU A 102 10.02 11.43 10.98
N HIS A 103 9.91 11.31 9.65
CA HIS A 103 10.38 12.31 8.70
C HIS A 103 9.64 13.64 8.87
N LYS A 104 8.31 13.63 9.02
CA LYS A 104 7.55 14.88 9.20
C LYS A 104 7.93 15.59 10.50
N VAL A 105 8.12 14.84 11.57
CA VAL A 105 8.55 15.37 12.87
C VAL A 105 9.96 15.97 12.75
N THR A 106 10.91 15.20 12.21
CA THR A 106 12.32 15.60 12.13
C THR A 106 12.63 16.67 11.08
N THR A 107 11.79 16.86 10.05
CA THR A 107 12.03 17.85 8.99
C THR A 107 11.13 19.09 9.04
N ALA A 108 9.95 19.01 9.67
CA ALA A 108 8.95 20.08 9.59
C ALA A 108 8.43 20.57 10.95
N GLU A 109 8.47 19.76 12.01
CA GLU A 109 7.95 20.17 13.33
C GLU A 109 9.08 20.59 14.30
N ILE A 110 10.28 20.04 14.13
CA ILE A 110 11.41 20.29 15.03
C ILE A 110 12.54 21.01 14.27
N PRO A 111 13.08 22.13 14.80
CA PRO A 111 14.26 22.77 14.25
C PRO A 111 15.50 21.85 14.28
N GLU A 112 16.36 21.92 13.27
CA GLU A 112 17.53 21.05 13.14
C GLU A 112 18.50 21.13 14.35
N GLU A 113 18.66 22.32 14.94
CA GLU A 113 19.51 22.53 16.12
C GLU A 113 18.98 21.85 17.40
N GLU A 114 17.65 21.75 17.52
CA GLU A 114 16.99 21.04 18.63
C GLU A 114 17.12 19.53 18.40
N LEU A 115 16.85 19.07 17.18
CA LEU A 115 16.92 17.65 16.80
C LEU A 115 18.28 17.01 17.12
N LYS A 116 19.40 17.72 16.87
CA LYS A 116 20.76 17.21 17.13
C LYS A 116 21.05 16.96 18.62
N LYS A 117 20.27 17.53 19.53
CA LYS A 117 20.45 17.40 20.98
C LYS A 117 19.47 16.41 21.61
N MET A 118 18.47 15.95 20.85
CA MET A 118 17.43 15.06 21.35
C MET A 118 17.92 13.61 21.44
N THR A 119 17.53 12.94 22.51
CA THR A 119 17.64 11.50 22.66
C THR A 119 16.63 10.78 21.76
N LYS A 120 16.87 9.49 21.49
CA LYS A 120 15.92 8.66 20.72
C LYS A 120 14.53 8.62 21.37
N ALA A 121 14.47 8.50 22.70
CA ALA A 121 13.21 8.51 23.45
C ALA A 121 12.43 9.83 23.27
N GLU A 122 13.10 10.98 23.28
CA GLU A 122 12.45 12.28 23.04
C GLU A 122 11.91 12.39 21.61
N ILE A 123 12.64 11.88 20.61
CA ILE A 123 12.17 11.85 19.22
C ILE A 123 10.92 10.97 19.09
N ARG A 124 10.92 9.78 19.71
CA ARG A 124 9.77 8.87 19.73
C ARG A 124 8.55 9.52 20.37
N LYS A 125 8.72 10.22 21.49
CA LYS A 125 7.65 10.98 22.14
C LYS A 125 7.05 12.06 21.23
N ARG A 126 7.86 12.81 20.49
CA ARG A 126 7.33 13.79 19.52
C ARG A 126 6.59 13.11 18.38
N CYS A 127 7.02 11.92 17.97
CA CYS A 127 6.32 11.12 16.95
C CYS A 127 4.96 10.61 17.44
N SER A 128 4.86 10.14 18.69
CA SER A 128 3.59 9.71 19.28
C SER A 128 2.59 10.88 19.40
N GLU A 129 3.05 12.05 19.88
CA GLU A 129 2.25 13.28 19.95
C GLU A 129 1.74 13.72 18.57
N TYR A 130 2.60 13.66 17.56
CA TYR A 130 2.23 13.96 16.17
C TYR A 130 1.17 13.00 15.64
N ALA A 131 1.37 11.69 15.82
CA ALA A 131 0.46 10.66 15.36
C ALA A 131 -0.92 10.84 16.00
N LEU A 132 -0.99 10.97 17.33
CA LEU A 132 -2.24 11.15 18.08
C LEU A 132 -3.00 12.42 17.68
N ARG A 133 -2.28 13.51 17.36
CA ARG A 133 -2.89 14.73 16.80
C ARG A 133 -3.62 14.43 15.49
N PHE A 134 -3.01 13.68 14.57
CA PHE A 134 -3.64 13.35 13.29
C PHE A 134 -4.72 12.27 13.40
N VAL A 135 -4.59 11.31 14.32
CA VAL A 135 -5.69 10.37 14.67
C VAL A 135 -6.95 11.17 15.01
N LYS A 136 -6.85 12.17 15.88
CA LYS A 136 -7.99 13.02 16.26
C LYS A 136 -8.59 13.74 15.05
N LEU A 137 -7.76 14.39 14.24
CA LEU A 137 -8.23 15.15 13.08
C LEU A 137 -8.88 14.26 12.02
N GLN A 138 -8.28 13.11 11.72
CA GLN A 138 -8.82 12.16 10.75
C GLN A 138 -10.12 11.51 11.26
N LYS A 139 -10.20 11.20 12.56
CA LYS A 139 -11.44 10.73 13.21
C LYS A 139 -12.58 11.73 13.01
N GLU A 140 -12.35 13.02 13.29
CA GLU A 140 -13.33 14.08 13.07
C GLU A 140 -13.77 14.15 11.60
N ASP A 141 -12.82 14.05 10.66
CA ASP A 141 -13.11 14.08 9.23
C ASP A 141 -13.95 12.86 8.79
N PHE A 142 -13.64 11.66 9.28
CA PHE A 142 -14.40 10.43 8.96
C PHE A 142 -15.81 10.45 9.56
N MET A 143 -15.96 10.92 10.80
CA MET A 143 -17.28 11.13 11.42
C MET A 143 -18.09 12.15 10.63
N ARG A 144 -17.45 13.20 10.10
CA ARG A 144 -18.11 14.21 9.25
C ARG A 144 -18.62 13.63 7.93
N LEU A 145 -18.04 12.53 7.42
CA LEU A 145 -18.57 11.77 6.27
C LEU A 145 -19.79 10.91 6.62
N GLY A 146 -20.21 10.85 7.89
CA GLY A 146 -21.33 10.05 8.38
C GLY A 146 -21.01 8.56 8.50
N VAL A 147 -19.73 8.20 8.63
CA VAL A 147 -19.30 6.83 8.87
C VAL A 147 -19.61 6.46 10.32
N VAL A 148 -20.26 5.32 10.53
CA VAL A 148 -20.61 4.81 11.86
C VAL A 148 -19.70 3.66 12.24
N GLY A 149 -19.08 3.75 13.42
CA GLY A 149 -18.17 2.74 13.96
C GLY A 149 -17.83 3.06 15.42
N ASP A 150 -17.02 2.20 16.04
CA ASP A 150 -16.52 2.40 17.39
C ASP A 150 -15.41 3.45 17.41
N TRP A 151 -15.81 4.72 17.32
CA TRP A 151 -14.85 5.82 17.36
C TRP A 151 -14.29 6.07 18.77
N GLU A 152 -14.89 5.52 19.82
CA GLU A 152 -14.43 5.68 21.20
C GLU A 152 -13.27 4.75 21.52
N ASN A 153 -13.29 3.53 20.97
CA ASN A 153 -12.27 2.50 21.21
C ASN A 153 -11.59 2.07 19.89
N PRO A 154 -10.95 2.99 19.14
CA PRO A 154 -10.22 2.60 17.95
C PRO A 154 -8.94 1.85 18.32
N TYR A 155 -8.44 1.02 17.42
CA TYR A 155 -7.14 0.38 17.62
C TYR A 155 -6.02 1.27 17.06
N LEU A 156 -4.89 1.36 17.78
CA LEU A 156 -3.73 2.16 17.39
C LEU A 156 -2.48 1.25 17.41
N THR A 157 -1.60 1.36 16.41
CA THR A 157 -0.41 0.50 16.38
C THR A 157 0.60 0.81 17.52
N LEU A 158 0.57 2.03 18.07
CA LEU A 158 1.37 2.45 19.23
C LEU A 158 0.82 2.00 20.59
N ASP A 159 -0.34 1.33 20.63
CA ASP A 159 -0.86 0.81 21.89
C ASP A 159 0.10 -0.30 22.40
N PRO A 160 0.64 -0.21 23.63
CA PRO A 160 1.59 -1.21 24.18
C PRO A 160 1.15 -2.65 24.00
N LYS A 161 -0.16 -2.83 24.09
CA LYS A 161 -0.86 -4.08 24.03
C LYS A 161 -0.92 -4.59 22.57
N TYR A 162 -1.05 -3.69 21.58
CA TYR A 162 -0.93 -3.99 20.16
C TYR A 162 0.52 -4.34 19.81
N GLU A 163 1.49 -3.55 20.28
CA GLU A 163 2.93 -3.76 20.03
C GLU A 163 3.40 -5.13 20.54
N ALA A 164 2.91 -5.55 21.71
CA ALA A 164 3.17 -6.87 22.27
C ALA A 164 2.64 -8.00 21.36
N ASP A 165 1.46 -7.84 20.74
CA ASP A 165 0.91 -8.84 19.81
C ASP A 165 1.70 -8.91 18.50
N VAL A 166 2.19 -7.77 17.99
CA VAL A 166 3.11 -7.76 16.84
C VAL A 166 4.37 -8.56 17.17
N LEU A 167 4.94 -8.38 18.37
CA LEU A 167 6.09 -9.15 18.81
C LEU A 167 5.78 -10.65 19.00
N ARG A 168 4.54 -11.03 19.37
CA ARG A 168 4.10 -12.44 19.39
C ARG A 168 4.06 -13.06 17.99
N VAL A 169 3.60 -12.32 16.99
CA VAL A 169 3.67 -12.74 15.58
C VAL A 169 5.13 -12.93 15.17
N PHE A 170 5.98 -11.95 15.50
CA PHE A 170 7.41 -12.01 15.21
C PHE A 170 8.09 -13.20 15.91
N LYS A 171 7.80 -13.45 17.18
CA LYS A 171 8.30 -14.61 17.93
C LYS A 171 7.96 -15.92 17.22
N THR A 172 6.74 -16.06 16.71
CA THR A 172 6.32 -17.27 15.97
C THR A 172 7.15 -17.49 14.70
N LEU A 173 7.46 -16.41 13.97
CA LEU A 173 8.34 -16.49 12.80
C LEU A 173 9.77 -16.93 13.18
N VAL A 174 10.27 -16.49 14.34
CA VAL A 174 11.58 -16.89 14.88
C VAL A 174 11.57 -18.38 15.27
N GLU A 175 10.55 -18.83 16.00
CA GLU A 175 10.36 -20.23 16.41
C GLU A 175 10.28 -21.18 15.20
N ASN A 176 9.64 -20.72 14.12
CA ASN A 176 9.54 -21.47 12.86
C ASN A 176 10.84 -21.44 12.01
N GLY A 177 11.90 -20.76 12.46
CA GLY A 177 13.17 -20.64 11.73
C GLY A 177 13.09 -19.81 10.44
N GLN A 178 12.05 -18.98 10.31
CA GLN A 178 11.79 -18.16 9.13
C GLN A 178 12.55 -16.85 9.17
N VAL A 179 12.87 -16.34 10.36
CA VAL A 179 13.68 -15.13 10.53
C VAL A 179 15.15 -15.47 10.49
N TYR A 180 15.93 -14.73 9.71
CA TYR A 180 17.38 -14.87 9.67
C TYR A 180 18.07 -13.55 9.37
N ARG A 181 19.36 -13.47 9.68
CA ARG A 181 20.21 -12.33 9.38
C ARG A 181 21.13 -12.67 8.21
N SER A 182 21.27 -11.75 7.26
CA SER A 182 22.21 -11.91 6.14
C SER A 182 22.67 -10.56 5.61
N ARG A 183 23.86 -10.54 5.02
CA ARG A 183 24.35 -9.39 4.27
C ARG A 183 23.89 -9.54 2.83
N LYS A 184 22.91 -8.72 2.42
CA LYS A 184 22.32 -8.74 1.08
C LYS A 184 22.26 -7.33 0.50
N PRO A 185 22.42 -7.16 -0.83
CA PRO A 185 22.11 -5.90 -1.47
C PRO A 185 20.62 -5.61 -1.31
N ILE A 186 20.32 -4.46 -0.72
CA ILE A 186 18.96 -3.98 -0.53
C ILE A 186 18.81 -2.59 -1.13
N TYR A 187 17.58 -2.21 -1.44
CA TYR A 187 17.29 -0.82 -1.75
C TYR A 187 17.64 0.03 -0.53
N TRP A 188 18.57 0.95 -0.71
CA TRP A 188 19.01 1.90 0.29
C TRP A 188 18.72 3.31 -0.21
N CYS A 189 18.11 4.14 0.64
CA CYS A 189 17.95 5.55 0.35
C CYS A 189 19.03 6.34 1.10
N PRO A 190 20.06 6.90 0.42
CA PRO A 190 21.13 7.65 1.09
C PRO A 190 20.64 8.91 1.80
N HIS A 191 19.61 9.55 1.24
CA HIS A 191 19.03 10.77 1.81
C HIS A 191 18.22 10.48 3.07
N CYS A 192 17.51 9.35 3.09
CA CYS A 192 16.80 8.94 4.29
C CYS A 192 17.75 8.22 5.26
N LYS A 193 18.81 7.56 4.79
CA LYS A 193 19.69 6.67 5.57
C LYS A 193 18.93 5.44 6.10
N THR A 194 18.26 4.70 5.22
CA THR A 194 17.53 3.49 5.61
C THR A 194 17.30 2.54 4.44
N ALA A 195 17.14 1.27 4.79
CA ALA A 195 16.62 0.22 3.92
C ALA A 195 15.18 0.51 3.49
N LEU A 196 14.85 0.14 2.25
CA LEU A 196 13.50 0.19 1.70
C LEU A 196 13.09 -1.21 1.25
N ALA A 197 11.85 -1.60 1.55
CA ALA A 197 11.23 -2.74 0.89
C ALA A 197 10.86 -2.39 -0.55
N GLU A 198 10.66 -3.39 -1.41
CA GLU A 198 10.22 -3.20 -2.80
C GLU A 198 8.90 -2.40 -2.88
N ALA A 199 7.98 -2.62 -1.94
CA ALA A 199 6.73 -1.86 -1.83
C ALA A 199 6.94 -0.35 -1.54
N GLU A 200 8.14 0.06 -1.11
CA GLU A 200 8.52 1.44 -0.80
C GLU A 200 9.34 2.11 -1.92
N VAL A 201 9.45 1.46 -3.09
CA VAL A 201 10.18 1.97 -4.25
C VAL A 201 9.20 2.35 -5.37
N GLU A 202 9.41 3.52 -5.95
CA GLU A 202 8.68 3.97 -7.15
C GLU A 202 9.64 4.16 -8.32
N TYR A 203 9.25 3.71 -9.51
CA TYR A 203 10.04 3.85 -10.72
C TYR A 203 9.73 5.16 -11.45
N ARG A 204 10.76 5.85 -11.93
CA ARG A 204 10.68 7.12 -12.67
C ARG A 204 11.76 7.21 -13.73
N ASP A 205 11.50 7.99 -14.78
CA ASP A 205 12.51 8.28 -15.79
C ASP A 205 13.69 9.02 -15.15
N HIS A 206 14.89 8.52 -15.40
CA HIS A 206 16.14 9.01 -14.87
C HIS A 206 17.22 8.94 -15.94
N THR A 207 18.02 10.00 -16.05
CA THR A 207 19.15 10.05 -16.97
C THR A 207 20.39 9.57 -16.23
N SER A 208 20.92 8.43 -16.66
CA SER A 208 22.15 7.84 -16.13
C SER A 208 23.29 7.99 -17.14
N PRO A 209 24.56 8.03 -16.68
CA PRO A 209 25.70 7.77 -17.55
C PRO A 209 25.54 6.43 -18.27
N SER A 210 26.14 6.29 -19.44
CA SER A 210 26.20 5.04 -20.20
C SER A 210 27.63 4.90 -20.71
N ILE A 211 28.41 3.99 -20.13
CA ILE A 211 29.84 3.85 -20.42
C ILE A 211 30.22 2.45 -20.85
N TYR A 212 31.20 2.40 -21.74
CA TYR A 212 31.80 1.17 -22.26
C TYR A 212 33.27 1.11 -21.83
N VAL A 213 33.65 0.04 -21.13
CA VAL A 213 34.94 -0.03 -20.43
C VAL A 213 35.70 -1.30 -20.78
N LYS A 214 37.01 -1.17 -21.05
CA LYS A 214 37.93 -2.28 -21.33
C LYS A 214 38.44 -2.91 -20.04
N PHE A 215 38.24 -4.23 -19.91
CA PHE A 215 38.85 -5.07 -18.88
C PHE A 215 39.93 -5.94 -19.52
N LYS A 216 41.21 -5.74 -19.15
CA LYS A 216 42.33 -6.42 -19.79
C LYS A 216 42.43 -7.88 -19.35
N MET A 217 42.43 -8.83 -20.27
CA MET A 217 42.63 -10.25 -19.96
C MET A 217 44.05 -10.51 -19.42
N ILE A 218 44.17 -11.33 -18.38
CA ILE A 218 45.47 -11.62 -17.74
C ILE A 218 46.31 -12.55 -18.61
N ASP A 219 45.70 -13.64 -19.10
CA ASP A 219 46.39 -14.69 -19.85
C ASP A 219 46.43 -14.44 -21.37
N SER A 220 45.94 -13.29 -21.84
CA SER A 220 45.86 -12.96 -23.26
C SER A 220 46.33 -11.52 -23.51
N PRO A 221 47.54 -11.33 -24.10
CA PRO A 221 48.07 -10.00 -24.35
C PRO A 221 47.18 -9.22 -25.31
N ASN A 222 47.04 -7.91 -25.06
CA ASN A 222 46.21 -6.97 -25.83
C ASN A 222 44.74 -7.40 -26.05
N THR A 223 44.23 -8.31 -25.23
CA THR A 223 42.84 -8.77 -25.29
C THR A 223 42.04 -8.14 -24.16
N TYR A 224 40.85 -7.62 -24.47
CA TYR A 224 40.00 -6.89 -23.54
C TYR A 224 38.56 -7.36 -23.63
N VAL A 225 37.92 -7.58 -22.48
CA VAL A 225 36.46 -7.75 -22.41
C VAL A 225 35.83 -6.37 -22.29
N ILE A 226 34.88 -6.06 -23.16
CA ILE A 226 34.20 -4.77 -23.14
C ILE A 226 32.93 -4.91 -22.34
N ILE A 227 32.85 -4.24 -21.19
CA ILE A 227 31.63 -4.19 -20.39
C ILE A 227 30.86 -2.91 -20.68
N TRP A 228 29.57 -2.96 -20.42
CA TRP A 228 28.71 -1.79 -20.41
C TRP A 228 28.07 -1.62 -19.02
N THR A 229 27.97 -0.38 -18.55
CA THR A 229 27.28 -0.06 -17.31
C THR A 229 26.65 1.32 -17.34
N THR A 230 25.51 1.47 -16.64
CA THR A 230 24.88 2.76 -16.37
C THR A 230 25.22 3.34 -15.00
N THR A 231 25.98 2.59 -14.19
CA THR A 231 26.36 2.95 -12.82
C THR A 231 27.88 2.89 -12.63
N PRO A 232 28.65 3.85 -13.17
CA PRO A 232 30.12 3.86 -13.09
C PRO A 232 30.67 3.66 -11.66
N TRP A 233 30.01 4.24 -10.65
CA TRP A 233 30.36 4.10 -9.24
C TRP A 233 30.44 2.65 -8.74
N THR A 234 29.65 1.73 -9.32
CA THR A 234 29.65 0.32 -8.93
C THR A 234 30.92 -0.42 -9.37
N LEU A 235 31.67 0.13 -10.34
CA LEU A 235 32.93 -0.49 -10.80
C LEU A 235 33.94 -0.64 -9.66
N VAL A 236 33.96 0.27 -8.68
CA VAL A 236 34.85 0.18 -7.50
C VAL A 236 34.68 -1.17 -6.76
N ALA A 237 33.47 -1.72 -6.78
CA ALA A 237 33.09 -2.98 -6.13
C ALA A 237 33.08 -4.19 -7.08
N ASN A 238 33.55 -4.05 -8.32
CA ASN A 238 33.56 -5.14 -9.28
C ASN A 238 34.49 -6.28 -8.82
N VAL A 239 34.03 -7.51 -9.02
CA VAL A 239 34.76 -8.76 -8.70
C VAL A 239 34.63 -9.84 -9.80
N ALA A 240 33.71 -9.66 -10.75
CA ALA A 240 33.50 -10.60 -11.85
C ALA A 240 32.91 -9.93 -13.10
N ILE A 241 32.88 -10.67 -14.21
CA ILE A 241 32.18 -10.31 -15.44
C ILE A 241 31.28 -11.49 -15.84
N ALA A 242 29.98 -11.27 -15.90
CA ALA A 242 28.99 -12.27 -16.28
C ALA A 242 28.77 -12.32 -17.81
N LEU A 243 28.74 -13.55 -18.33
CA LEU A 243 28.40 -13.89 -19.72
C LEU A 243 27.24 -14.90 -19.73
N HIS A 244 26.42 -14.88 -20.78
CA HIS A 244 25.39 -15.90 -20.97
C HIS A 244 26.02 -17.21 -21.48
N PRO A 245 25.73 -18.38 -20.88
CA PRO A 245 26.40 -19.65 -21.21
C PRO A 245 26.24 -20.08 -22.67
N ASP A 246 25.04 -19.91 -23.23
CA ASP A 246 24.65 -20.43 -24.55
C ASP A 246 24.78 -19.41 -25.70
N GLU A 247 25.11 -18.15 -25.40
CA GLU A 247 25.21 -17.10 -26.43
C GLU A 247 26.62 -17.04 -27.02
N TYR A 248 26.72 -16.50 -28.23
CA TYR A 248 27.99 -16.38 -28.95
C TYR A 248 28.66 -15.02 -28.71
N TYR A 249 29.94 -15.09 -28.38
CA TYR A 249 30.83 -13.94 -28.18
C TYR A 249 31.92 -13.95 -29.25
N VAL A 250 32.19 -12.77 -29.79
CA VAL A 250 33.18 -12.55 -30.83
C VAL A 250 34.41 -11.86 -30.26
N GLU A 251 35.58 -12.30 -30.71
CA GLU A 251 36.83 -11.59 -30.55
C GLU A 251 37.02 -10.72 -31.80
N VAL A 252 37.09 -9.42 -31.61
CA VAL A 252 37.18 -8.44 -32.71
C VAL A 252 38.51 -7.71 -32.64
N SER A 253 39.29 -7.79 -33.71
CA SER A 253 40.51 -7.00 -33.86
C SER A 253 40.16 -5.55 -34.21
N VAL A 254 40.64 -4.64 -33.36
CA VAL A 254 40.47 -3.18 -33.46
C VAL A 254 41.86 -2.55 -33.31
N GLY A 255 42.49 -2.19 -34.43
CA GLY A 255 43.91 -1.82 -34.43
C GLY A 255 44.79 -2.95 -33.90
N ASP A 256 45.58 -2.66 -32.85
CA ASP A 256 46.49 -3.63 -32.20
C ASP A 256 45.84 -4.38 -31.01
N GLU A 257 44.53 -4.18 -30.77
CA GLU A 257 43.78 -4.78 -29.66
C GLU A 257 42.75 -5.81 -30.14
N ILE A 258 42.38 -6.74 -29.26
CA ILE A 258 41.29 -7.70 -29.45
C ILE A 258 40.21 -7.42 -28.41
N TRP A 259 38.97 -7.19 -28.86
CA TRP A 259 37.83 -6.87 -28.01
C TRP A 259 36.83 -8.02 -27.99
N ILE A 260 36.44 -8.46 -26.79
CA ILE A 260 35.46 -9.52 -26.56
C ILE A 260 34.11 -8.89 -26.19
N MET A 261 33.08 -9.23 -26.97
CA MET A 261 31.69 -8.82 -26.76
C MET A 261 30.72 -9.80 -27.42
N ALA A 262 29.43 -9.71 -27.11
CA ALA A 262 28.42 -10.54 -27.73
C ALA A 262 28.28 -10.22 -29.23
N GLU A 263 28.14 -11.27 -30.06
CA GLU A 263 28.04 -11.14 -31.52
C GLU A 263 26.89 -10.21 -31.93
N LYS A 264 25.73 -10.37 -31.28
CA LYS A 264 24.51 -9.61 -31.57
C LYS A 264 24.64 -8.11 -31.30
N LEU A 265 25.51 -7.72 -30.37
CA LEU A 265 25.69 -6.34 -29.92
C LEU A 265 26.93 -5.67 -30.52
N MET A 266 27.76 -6.42 -31.26
CA MET A 266 29.01 -5.95 -31.83
C MET A 266 28.83 -4.71 -32.71
N GLU A 267 27.89 -4.74 -33.67
CA GLU A 267 27.69 -3.62 -34.60
C GLU A 267 27.30 -2.33 -33.88
N GLU A 268 26.45 -2.44 -32.84
CA GLU A 268 26.04 -1.29 -32.03
C GLU A 268 27.21 -0.74 -31.22
N VAL A 269 27.97 -1.61 -30.55
CA VAL A 269 29.15 -1.21 -29.76
C VAL A 269 30.17 -0.50 -30.64
N MET A 270 30.46 -1.03 -31.84
CA MET A 270 31.41 -0.40 -32.78
C MET A 270 30.92 0.96 -33.27
N LYS A 271 29.62 1.08 -33.56
CA LYS A 271 29.00 2.35 -33.95
C LYS A 271 29.09 3.39 -32.84
N VAL A 272 28.80 2.99 -31.59
CA VAL A 272 28.88 3.88 -30.42
C VAL A 272 30.34 4.27 -30.12
N ALA A 273 31.28 3.36 -30.35
CA ALA A 273 32.72 3.63 -30.24
C ALA A 273 33.29 4.48 -31.39
N GLY A 274 32.54 4.67 -32.49
CA GLY A 274 33.01 5.40 -33.67
C GLY A 274 34.09 4.65 -34.46
N ILE A 275 33.99 3.32 -34.54
CA ILE A 275 34.97 2.44 -35.16
C ILE A 275 34.38 1.82 -36.43
N ASP A 276 34.91 2.24 -37.58
CA ASP A 276 34.45 1.76 -38.89
C ASP A 276 35.25 0.56 -39.41
N GLU A 277 36.51 0.41 -38.97
CA GLU A 277 37.40 -0.67 -39.41
C GLU A 277 37.68 -1.65 -38.26
N TYR A 278 37.10 -2.85 -38.37
CA TYR A 278 37.30 -3.93 -37.42
C TYR A 278 37.18 -5.29 -38.11
N LYS A 279 37.76 -6.35 -37.51
CA LYS A 279 37.71 -7.71 -38.06
C LYS A 279 37.46 -8.75 -36.98
N VAL A 280 36.43 -9.59 -37.16
CA VAL A 280 36.21 -10.75 -36.29
C VAL A 280 37.33 -11.77 -36.50
N VAL A 281 38.04 -12.11 -35.43
CA VAL A 281 39.17 -13.05 -35.42
C VAL A 281 38.81 -14.41 -34.84
N ALA A 282 37.87 -14.45 -33.90
CA ALA A 282 37.33 -15.70 -33.35
C ALA A 282 35.87 -15.54 -32.89
N LYS A 283 35.19 -16.67 -32.74
CA LYS A 283 33.81 -16.75 -32.25
C LYS A 283 33.68 -17.97 -31.35
N ASN A 284 33.34 -17.74 -30.09
CA ASN A 284 33.21 -18.77 -29.06
C ASN A 284 31.88 -18.61 -28.33
N ARG A 285 31.43 -19.66 -27.63
CA ARG A 285 30.27 -19.57 -26.72
C ARG A 285 30.69 -18.99 -25.37
N GLY A 286 29.76 -18.40 -24.63
CA GLY A 286 30.06 -17.81 -23.32
C GLY A 286 30.74 -18.77 -22.35
N ASN A 287 30.32 -20.04 -22.33
CA ASN A 287 30.94 -21.09 -21.53
C ASN A 287 32.43 -21.35 -21.80
N HIS A 288 32.95 -20.94 -22.96
CA HIS A 288 34.37 -21.04 -23.28
C HIS A 288 35.22 -20.16 -22.35
N TYR A 289 34.69 -19.01 -21.95
CA TYR A 289 35.41 -18.00 -21.17
C TYR A 289 35.27 -18.18 -19.66
N GLU A 290 34.47 -19.16 -19.21
CA GLU A 290 34.23 -19.41 -17.78
C GLU A 290 35.55 -19.63 -17.02
N GLY A 291 35.73 -18.91 -15.92
CA GLY A 291 36.91 -19.01 -15.06
C GLY A 291 38.14 -18.25 -15.55
N MET A 292 38.14 -17.70 -16.77
CA MET A 292 39.19 -16.78 -17.22
C MET A 292 39.19 -15.50 -16.38
N LYS A 293 40.34 -14.82 -16.31
CA LYS A 293 40.52 -13.64 -15.46
C LYS A 293 40.85 -12.39 -16.26
N ALA A 294 40.23 -11.30 -15.89
CA ALA A 294 40.55 -9.96 -16.35
C ALA A 294 41.07 -9.10 -15.19
N LYS A 295 41.91 -8.13 -15.50
CA LYS A 295 42.39 -7.12 -14.56
C LYS A 295 41.38 -5.98 -14.49
N HIS A 296 41.04 -5.57 -13.27
CA HIS A 296 40.18 -4.44 -13.03
C HIS A 296 40.79 -3.13 -13.59
N PRO A 297 40.02 -2.23 -14.22
CA PRO A 297 40.56 -1.11 -14.99
C PRO A 297 41.44 -0.12 -14.21
N PHE A 298 41.12 0.14 -12.94
CA PHE A 298 41.81 1.18 -12.13
C PHE A 298 42.08 0.76 -10.67
N ILE A 299 41.80 -0.49 -10.31
CA ILE A 299 42.08 -1.05 -8.97
C ILE A 299 42.93 -2.30 -9.19
N ASP A 300 43.91 -2.56 -8.32
CA ASP A 300 44.70 -3.78 -8.40
C ASP A 300 43.90 -4.98 -7.86
N ARG A 301 42.96 -5.45 -8.68
CA ARG A 301 42.05 -6.57 -8.40
C ARG A 301 41.79 -7.39 -9.66
N GLU A 302 41.57 -8.68 -9.49
CA GLU A 302 41.15 -9.58 -10.56
C GLU A 302 39.62 -9.67 -10.61
N SER A 303 39.09 -9.73 -11.83
CA SER A 303 37.67 -9.99 -12.13
C SER A 303 37.57 -11.30 -12.88
N VAL A 304 36.91 -12.29 -12.28
CA VAL A 304 36.72 -13.61 -12.91
C VAL A 304 35.51 -13.58 -13.86
N ILE A 305 35.61 -14.26 -15.00
CA ILE A 305 34.49 -14.42 -15.91
C ILE A 305 33.59 -15.55 -15.40
N ILE A 306 32.31 -15.26 -15.21
CA ILE A 306 31.28 -16.17 -14.70
C ILE A 306 30.14 -16.34 -15.71
N LEU A 307 29.39 -17.43 -15.58
CA LEU A 307 28.20 -17.68 -16.39
C LEU A 307 26.92 -17.34 -15.63
N ALA A 308 26.04 -16.57 -16.27
CA ALA A 308 24.75 -16.18 -15.72
C ALA A 308 23.65 -16.06 -16.79
N ASP A 309 22.48 -16.60 -16.48
CA ASP A 309 21.34 -16.69 -17.42
C ASP A 309 20.55 -15.37 -17.53
N TYR A 310 20.76 -14.42 -16.61
CA TYR A 310 20.11 -13.10 -16.65
C TYR A 310 20.74 -12.13 -17.66
N VAL A 311 21.90 -12.48 -18.22
CA VAL A 311 22.60 -11.63 -19.19
C VAL A 311 21.83 -11.65 -20.51
N THR A 312 21.20 -10.54 -20.86
CA THR A 312 20.43 -10.40 -22.10
C THR A 312 21.29 -9.90 -23.27
N MET A 313 20.81 -10.13 -24.49
CA MET A 313 21.46 -9.70 -25.73
C MET A 313 20.80 -8.47 -26.36
N ASP A 314 19.98 -7.76 -25.58
CA ASP A 314 19.16 -6.64 -26.06
C ASP A 314 19.84 -5.27 -25.87
N THR A 315 20.76 -5.15 -24.91
CA THR A 315 21.40 -3.87 -24.55
C THR A 315 22.84 -4.06 -24.07
N GLY A 316 23.70 -3.06 -24.31
CA GLY A 316 25.07 -3.02 -23.81
C GLY A 316 26.04 -3.81 -24.69
N THR A 317 26.85 -4.69 -24.08
CA THR A 317 27.88 -5.47 -24.79
C THR A 317 27.68 -6.99 -24.68
N GLY A 318 26.69 -7.44 -23.91
CA GLY A 318 26.51 -8.83 -23.51
C GLY A 318 27.56 -9.32 -22.49
N CYS A 319 28.45 -8.44 -22.03
CA CYS A 319 29.38 -8.71 -20.93
C CYS A 319 29.03 -7.78 -19.76
N VAL A 320 28.46 -8.34 -18.70
CA VAL A 320 27.93 -7.56 -17.58
C VAL A 320 28.97 -7.56 -16.46
N HIS A 321 29.41 -6.38 -16.01
CA HIS A 321 30.28 -6.30 -14.84
C HIS A 321 29.46 -6.67 -13.59
N THR A 322 30.03 -7.46 -12.68
CA THR A 322 29.32 -8.01 -11.52
C THR A 322 29.89 -7.44 -10.23
N ALA A 323 29.03 -6.79 -9.45
CA ALA A 323 29.32 -6.24 -8.13
C ALA A 323 28.28 -6.75 -7.11
N PRO A 324 28.54 -7.90 -6.44
CA PRO A 324 27.57 -8.56 -5.55
C PRO A 324 27.02 -7.70 -4.40
N GLY A 325 27.72 -6.61 -4.02
CA GLY A 325 27.22 -5.69 -3.01
C GLY A 325 26.20 -4.66 -3.50
N HIS A 326 25.96 -4.57 -4.82
CA HIS A 326 25.17 -3.53 -5.45
C HIS A 326 24.14 -4.05 -6.48
N GLY A 327 23.86 -5.36 -6.49
CA GLY A 327 22.83 -5.94 -7.36
C GLY A 327 22.37 -7.31 -6.86
N GLU A 328 21.08 -7.59 -6.95
CA GLU A 328 20.51 -8.86 -6.45
C GLU A 328 20.93 -10.06 -7.32
N GLU A 329 20.86 -9.93 -8.64
CA GLU A 329 21.34 -10.97 -9.58
C GLU A 329 22.85 -11.22 -9.43
N ASP A 330 23.61 -10.13 -9.25
CA ASP A 330 25.04 -10.17 -8.96
C ASP A 330 25.35 -10.85 -7.64
N TYR A 331 24.50 -10.65 -6.61
CA TYR A 331 24.62 -11.31 -5.32
C TYR A 331 24.35 -12.81 -5.41
N LEU A 332 23.28 -13.23 -6.11
CA LEU A 332 22.98 -14.65 -6.31
C LEU A 332 24.11 -15.37 -7.07
N SER A 333 24.65 -14.72 -8.10
CA SER A 333 25.81 -15.23 -8.84
C SER A 333 27.07 -15.22 -7.98
N GLY A 334 27.27 -14.17 -7.18
CA GLY A 334 28.35 -14.08 -6.21
C GLY A 334 28.32 -15.22 -5.21
N LEU A 335 27.15 -15.59 -4.68
CA LEU A 335 27.00 -16.75 -3.80
C LEU A 335 27.32 -18.06 -4.52
N LYS A 336 26.85 -18.25 -5.77
CA LYS A 336 27.09 -19.47 -6.56
C LYS A 336 28.59 -19.70 -6.83
N TYR A 337 29.34 -18.65 -7.13
CA TYR A 337 30.77 -18.73 -7.44
C TYR A 337 31.71 -18.41 -6.26
N GLY A 338 31.17 -18.11 -5.07
CA GLY A 338 31.96 -17.80 -3.87
C GLY A 338 32.70 -16.46 -3.95
N LEU A 339 32.12 -15.45 -4.61
CA LEU A 339 32.71 -14.12 -4.79
C LEU A 339 32.57 -13.25 -3.52
N SER A 340 33.49 -12.32 -3.34
CA SER A 340 33.43 -11.35 -2.23
C SER A 340 32.30 -10.33 -2.43
N ILE A 341 31.48 -10.13 -1.39
CA ILE A 341 30.39 -9.16 -1.38
C ILE A 341 30.94 -7.80 -0.93
N LEU A 342 31.55 -7.08 -1.87
CA LEU A 342 32.11 -5.75 -1.62
C LEU A 342 31.02 -4.69 -1.76
N SER A 343 30.92 -3.80 -0.77
CA SER A 343 30.03 -2.65 -0.78
C SER A 343 30.70 -1.48 -0.07
N PRO A 344 31.69 -0.81 -0.70
CA PRO A 344 32.51 0.23 -0.08
C PRO A 344 31.76 1.56 0.03
N VAL A 345 30.51 1.53 0.47
CA VAL A 345 29.60 2.68 0.56
C VAL A 345 29.00 2.72 1.97
N ASP A 346 29.04 3.88 2.60
CA ASP A 346 28.50 4.14 3.93
C ASP A 346 26.98 4.43 3.91
N ASP A 347 26.43 4.77 5.08
CA ASP A 347 24.99 5.03 5.25
C ASP A 347 24.52 6.31 4.55
N GLU A 348 25.43 7.26 4.29
CA GLU A 348 25.16 8.52 3.58
C GLU A 348 25.28 8.37 2.06
N GLY A 349 25.60 7.17 1.56
CA GLY A 349 25.88 6.93 0.15
C GLY A 349 27.22 7.50 -0.30
N LYS A 350 28.17 7.68 0.63
CA LYS A 350 29.54 8.08 0.33
C LYS A 350 30.46 6.87 0.35
N PHE A 351 31.51 6.92 -0.44
CA PHE A 351 32.50 5.86 -0.46
C PHE A 351 33.29 5.80 0.85
N THR A 352 33.52 4.58 1.36
CA THR A 352 34.38 4.32 2.52
C THR A 352 35.86 4.34 2.13
N GLU A 353 36.76 4.20 3.11
CA GLU A 353 38.21 4.11 2.86
C GLU A 353 38.59 2.95 1.92
N GLU A 354 37.77 1.90 1.86
CA GLU A 354 37.95 0.75 0.95
C GLU A 354 37.93 1.14 -0.54
N ALA A 355 37.32 2.28 -0.88
CA ALA A 355 37.27 2.81 -2.24
C ALA A 355 38.54 3.56 -2.67
N GLY A 356 39.53 3.70 -1.78
CA GLY A 356 40.79 4.40 -2.05
C GLY A 356 40.57 5.87 -2.38
N LYS A 357 40.94 6.27 -3.61
CA LYS A 357 40.91 7.68 -4.04
C LYS A 357 39.51 8.33 -4.08
N TYR A 358 38.45 7.52 -4.08
CA TYR A 358 37.07 8.00 -4.11
C TYR A 358 36.46 8.17 -2.71
N ALA A 359 37.20 7.82 -1.65
CA ALA A 359 36.71 7.88 -0.27
C ALA A 359 36.15 9.28 0.08
N GLY A 360 34.98 9.30 0.73
CA GLY A 360 34.25 10.51 1.13
C GLY A 360 33.40 11.15 0.04
N MET A 361 33.51 10.74 -1.23
CA MET A 361 32.66 11.24 -2.31
C MET A 361 31.30 10.53 -2.32
N PHE A 362 30.23 11.27 -2.59
CA PHE A 362 28.92 10.68 -2.84
C PHE A 362 28.93 9.90 -4.16
N VAL A 363 28.28 8.73 -4.19
CA VAL A 363 28.35 7.79 -5.33
C VAL A 363 28.06 8.42 -6.69
N HIS A 364 27.05 9.29 -6.79
CA HIS A 364 26.70 9.95 -8.06
C HIS A 364 27.66 11.08 -8.45
N ASP A 365 28.33 11.73 -7.48
CA ASP A 365 29.36 12.72 -7.78
C ASP A 365 30.65 12.04 -8.25
N ALA A 366 30.93 10.84 -7.71
CA ALA A 366 32.06 10.03 -8.10
C ALA A 366 31.95 9.48 -9.54
N ASP A 367 30.74 9.32 -10.09
CA ASP A 367 30.55 8.86 -11.48
C ASP A 367 31.37 9.70 -12.47
N LYS A 368 31.34 11.03 -12.34
CA LYS A 368 32.10 11.94 -13.21
C LYS A 368 33.61 11.75 -13.08
N VAL A 369 34.09 11.54 -11.86
CA VAL A 369 35.52 11.35 -11.57
C VAL A 369 36.00 10.01 -12.13
N ILE A 370 35.20 8.94 -11.94
CA ILE A 370 35.49 7.61 -12.46
C ILE A 370 35.57 7.61 -13.98
N VAL A 371 34.63 8.28 -14.66
CA VAL A 371 34.68 8.37 -16.14
C VAL A 371 35.94 9.09 -16.62
N GLU A 372 36.33 10.18 -15.97
CA GLU A 372 37.55 10.91 -16.32
C GLU A 372 38.82 10.08 -16.06
N ASP A 373 38.85 9.31 -14.97
CA ASP A 373 39.94 8.37 -14.69
C ASP A 373 40.06 7.26 -15.74
N LEU A 374 38.93 6.66 -16.14
CA LEU A 374 38.88 5.65 -17.20
C LEU A 374 39.37 6.19 -18.54
N LYS A 375 39.05 7.46 -18.83
CA LYS A 375 39.53 8.16 -20.02
C LYS A 375 41.04 8.40 -19.97
N ASN A 376 41.57 8.89 -18.85
CA ASN A 376 43.00 9.14 -18.66
C ASN A 376 43.84 7.84 -18.71
N LEU A 377 43.25 6.72 -18.31
CA LEU A 377 43.86 5.39 -18.41
C LEU A 377 43.76 4.76 -19.81
N GLY A 378 43.01 5.36 -20.75
CA GLY A 378 42.83 4.85 -22.10
C GLY A 378 41.94 3.59 -22.20
N VAL A 379 41.17 3.30 -21.15
CA VAL A 379 40.33 2.10 -21.04
C VAL A 379 38.83 2.40 -21.25
N LEU A 380 38.45 3.67 -21.41
CA LEU A 380 37.11 4.09 -21.81
C LEU A 380 36.97 3.98 -23.33
N VAL A 381 36.02 3.15 -23.80
CA VAL A 381 35.72 2.98 -25.22
C VAL A 381 34.77 4.08 -25.71
N ALA A 382 33.68 4.28 -24.98
CA ALA A 382 32.66 5.27 -25.30
C ALA A 382 31.93 5.71 -24.02
N SER A 383 31.39 6.92 -24.05
CA SER A 383 30.58 7.48 -22.98
C SER A 383 29.42 8.30 -23.54
N GLY A 384 28.23 8.13 -22.97
CA GLY A 384 27.04 8.91 -23.28
C GLY A 384 26.08 8.95 -22.09
N GLU A 385 24.84 9.31 -22.36
CA GLU A 385 23.76 9.31 -21.37
C GLU A 385 22.57 8.52 -21.92
N ILE A 386 21.84 7.86 -21.02
CA ILE A 386 20.62 7.12 -21.35
C ILE A 386 19.51 7.47 -20.35
N THR A 387 18.31 7.69 -20.85
CA THR A 387 17.12 7.87 -20.00
C THR A 387 16.37 6.55 -19.91
N HIS A 388 16.18 6.06 -18.69
CA HIS A 388 15.51 4.78 -18.41
C HIS A 388 14.73 4.85 -17.09
N SER A 389 13.94 3.81 -16.81
CA SER A 389 13.16 3.75 -15.58
C SER A 389 14.03 3.30 -14.41
N TYR A 390 14.23 4.17 -13.42
CA TYR A 390 15.10 3.93 -12.27
C TYR A 390 14.33 4.01 -10.94
N PRO A 391 14.68 3.18 -9.94
CA PRO A 391 14.01 3.19 -8.65
C PRO A 391 14.32 4.46 -7.84
N HIS A 392 13.27 5.04 -7.27
CA HIS A 392 13.31 6.20 -6.40
C HIS A 392 12.59 5.90 -5.09
N CYS A 393 13.03 6.54 -4.01
CA CYS A 393 12.35 6.45 -2.73
C CYS A 393 10.96 7.09 -2.85
N TRP A 394 9.91 6.34 -2.53
CA TRP A 394 8.52 6.83 -2.62
C TRP A 394 8.25 8.06 -1.75
N ARG A 395 9.03 8.24 -0.67
CA ARG A 395 8.90 9.36 0.28
C ARG A 395 9.64 10.61 -0.20
N CYS A 396 10.97 10.55 -0.30
CA CYS A 396 11.80 11.72 -0.62
C CYS A 396 11.95 12.00 -2.11
N ARG A 397 11.55 11.05 -2.98
CA ARG A 397 11.59 11.16 -4.45
C ARG A 397 13.00 11.19 -5.06
N ASN A 398 14.05 10.94 -4.27
CA ASN A 398 15.43 10.83 -4.77
C ASN A 398 15.75 9.39 -5.23
N PRO A 399 16.73 9.22 -6.14
CA PRO A 399 17.21 7.90 -6.56
C PRO A 399 17.66 7.04 -5.38
N VAL A 400 17.39 5.73 -5.45
CA VAL A 400 17.91 4.76 -4.47
C VAL A 400 19.15 4.07 -5.04
N ILE A 401 19.95 3.48 -4.15
CA ILE A 401 21.07 2.63 -4.54
C ILE A 401 20.87 1.24 -3.97
N PHE A 402 21.47 0.24 -4.60
CA PHE A 402 21.62 -1.06 -3.97
C PHE A 402 22.89 -1.07 -3.13
N ARG A 403 22.77 -1.48 -1.88
CA ARG A 403 23.90 -1.54 -0.94
C ARG A 403 23.78 -2.79 -0.08
N ALA A 404 24.87 -3.54 0.05
CA ALA A 404 24.89 -4.73 0.87
C ALA A 404 25.10 -4.39 2.35
N THR A 405 24.04 -4.53 3.12
CA THR A 405 24.02 -4.30 4.57
C THR A 405 23.55 -5.55 5.30
N ASP A 406 24.01 -5.73 6.54
CA ASP A 406 23.49 -6.77 7.42
C ASP A 406 22.07 -6.40 7.85
N GLN A 407 21.09 -7.18 7.44
CA GLN A 407 19.67 -6.95 7.75
C GLN A 407 19.01 -8.24 8.21
N TRP A 408 17.86 -8.08 8.87
CA TRP A 408 16.96 -9.17 9.24
C TRP A 408 15.94 -9.40 8.13
N PHE A 409 15.68 -10.67 7.82
CA PHE A 409 14.77 -11.08 6.75
C PHE A 409 13.79 -12.14 7.26
N ILE A 410 12.58 -12.14 6.68
CA ILE A 410 11.68 -13.29 6.70
C ILE A 410 11.90 -14.06 5.40
N GLY A 411 12.35 -15.30 5.53
CA GLY A 411 12.53 -16.22 4.41
C GLY A 411 11.20 -16.82 3.96
N LEU A 412 10.72 -16.49 2.76
CA LEU A 412 9.41 -16.97 2.29
C LEU A 412 9.45 -18.45 1.89
N ASP A 413 10.58 -18.96 1.45
CA ASP A 413 10.72 -20.38 1.10
C ASP A 413 11.01 -21.27 2.32
N ARG A 414 11.40 -20.66 3.46
CA ARG A 414 11.67 -21.39 4.70
C ARG A 414 10.38 -21.94 5.29
N GLY A 415 10.39 -23.23 5.60
CA GLY A 415 9.20 -23.93 6.12
C GLY A 415 8.03 -24.02 5.14
N GLY A 416 8.28 -23.81 3.84
CA GLY A 416 7.27 -23.85 2.78
C GLY A 416 6.23 -22.73 2.86
N LEU A 417 6.56 -21.60 3.50
CA LEU A 417 5.62 -20.50 3.74
C LEU A 417 5.02 -19.94 2.45
N ARG A 418 5.84 -19.73 1.41
CA ARG A 418 5.40 -19.23 0.10
C ARG A 418 4.27 -20.08 -0.46
N GLN A 419 4.46 -21.41 -0.50
CA GLN A 419 3.44 -22.32 -1.01
C GLN A 419 2.17 -22.31 -0.16
N LYS A 420 2.30 -22.32 1.17
CA LYS A 420 1.13 -22.24 2.08
C LYS A 420 0.33 -20.95 1.86
N VAL A 421 1.01 -19.82 1.63
CA VAL A 421 0.35 -18.55 1.33
C VAL A 421 -0.38 -18.62 -0.02
N LEU A 422 0.26 -19.19 -1.06
CA LEU A 422 -0.39 -19.40 -2.36
C LEU A 422 -1.63 -20.30 -2.26
N ASP A 423 -1.57 -21.37 -1.47
CA ASP A 423 -2.70 -22.27 -1.24
C ASP A 423 -3.88 -21.57 -0.54
N GLU A 424 -3.60 -20.64 0.37
CA GLU A 424 -4.64 -19.85 1.05
C GLU A 424 -5.20 -18.75 0.12
N ILE A 425 -4.39 -18.13 -0.74
CA ILE A 425 -4.88 -17.19 -1.77
C ILE A 425 -5.94 -17.83 -2.66
N GLU A 426 -5.80 -19.13 -2.97
CA GLU A 426 -6.79 -19.89 -3.75
C GLU A 426 -8.15 -20.02 -3.06
N ARG A 427 -8.19 -19.98 -1.71
CA ARG A 427 -9.39 -20.16 -0.89
C ARG A 427 -10.12 -18.85 -0.60
N VAL A 428 -9.43 -17.72 -0.69
CA VAL A 428 -10.00 -16.39 -0.47
C VAL A 428 -10.87 -15.99 -1.67
N GLU A 429 -12.02 -15.38 -1.39
CA GLU A 429 -12.85 -14.74 -2.42
C GLU A 429 -12.29 -13.35 -2.79
N TRP A 430 -11.92 -13.16 -4.06
CA TRP A 430 -11.35 -11.89 -4.55
C TRP A 430 -12.37 -11.09 -5.36
N ILE A 431 -12.63 -9.86 -4.95
CA ILE A 431 -13.59 -8.95 -5.56
C ILE A 431 -12.86 -7.68 -5.98
N PRO A 432 -12.58 -7.47 -7.28
CA PRO A 432 -12.85 -8.35 -8.43
C PRO A 432 -11.88 -9.56 -8.54
N SER A 433 -12.26 -10.55 -9.35
CA SER A 433 -11.56 -11.83 -9.44
C SER A 433 -10.12 -11.75 -9.93
N TRP A 434 -9.75 -10.70 -10.68
CA TRP A 434 -8.36 -10.50 -11.11
C TRP A 434 -7.40 -10.23 -9.94
N GLY A 435 -7.90 -9.80 -8.78
CA GLY A 435 -7.09 -9.53 -7.58
C GLY A 435 -6.29 -10.76 -7.14
N LYS A 436 -6.88 -11.95 -7.32
CA LYS A 436 -6.24 -13.25 -7.06
C LYS A 436 -4.93 -13.42 -7.83
N ASN A 437 -4.97 -13.24 -9.15
CA ASN A 437 -3.80 -13.41 -10.00
C ASN A 437 -2.72 -12.37 -9.66
N ARG A 438 -3.15 -11.14 -9.35
CA ARG A 438 -2.24 -10.04 -9.00
C ARG A 438 -1.48 -10.30 -7.70
N ILE A 439 -2.15 -10.73 -6.63
CA ILE A 439 -1.44 -11.06 -5.38
C ILE A 439 -0.67 -12.37 -5.50
N GLY A 440 -1.20 -13.36 -6.23
CA GLY A 440 -0.58 -14.65 -6.45
C GLY A 440 0.77 -14.52 -7.16
N SER A 441 0.83 -13.77 -8.27
CA SER A 441 2.10 -13.51 -8.97
C SER A 441 3.09 -12.75 -8.08
N MET A 442 2.60 -11.75 -7.32
CA MET A 442 3.45 -11.00 -6.41
C MET A 442 4.05 -11.85 -5.30
N ILE A 443 3.34 -12.86 -4.78
CA ILE A 443 3.88 -13.79 -3.78
C ILE A 443 4.80 -14.83 -4.44
N ALA A 444 4.43 -15.34 -5.61
CA ALA A 444 5.21 -16.35 -6.33
C ALA A 444 6.63 -15.87 -6.64
N ASP A 445 6.80 -14.62 -7.04
CA ASP A 445 8.09 -14.04 -7.44
C ASP A 445 8.75 -13.21 -6.32
N ARG A 446 8.13 -13.12 -5.13
CA ARG A 446 8.60 -12.25 -4.05
C ARG A 446 10.00 -12.68 -3.55
N PRO A 447 10.96 -11.78 -3.39
CA PRO A 447 12.18 -12.08 -2.65
C PRO A 447 11.91 -12.18 -1.14
N ASP A 448 12.92 -12.60 -0.38
CA ASP A 448 12.82 -12.61 1.08
C ASP A 448 12.56 -11.20 1.62
N TRP A 449 11.64 -11.10 2.57
CA TRP A 449 11.17 -9.80 3.05
C TRP A 449 12.20 -9.21 4.03
N CYS A 450 12.85 -8.10 3.66
CA CYS A 450 13.69 -7.32 4.56
C CYS A 450 12.84 -6.61 5.62
N ILE A 451 13.02 -6.98 6.89
CA ILE A 451 12.15 -6.55 7.99
C ILE A 451 12.80 -5.56 8.95
N SER A 452 14.12 -5.35 8.90
CA SER A 452 14.79 -4.34 9.72
C SER A 452 14.80 -2.97 9.06
N ARG A 453 14.74 -1.92 9.89
CA ARG A 453 14.87 -0.51 9.50
C ARG A 453 15.72 0.25 10.53
N GLN A 454 16.68 1.02 10.04
CA GLN A 454 17.59 1.85 10.86
C GLN A 454 16.89 3.15 11.27
N ARG A 455 15.92 3.03 12.19
CA ARG A 455 14.99 4.08 12.58
C ARG A 455 14.65 4.00 14.05
N VAL A 456 14.05 5.07 14.56
CA VAL A 456 13.71 5.16 15.99
C VAL A 456 12.22 5.01 16.24
N TRP A 457 11.35 5.36 15.28
CA TRP A 457 9.90 5.35 15.46
C TRP A 457 9.21 4.10 14.89
N GLY A 458 9.12 3.07 15.73
CA GLY A 458 8.37 1.83 15.49
C GLY A 458 8.74 0.75 16.51
N ILE A 459 8.35 -0.49 16.23
CA ILE A 459 8.54 -1.63 17.15
C ILE A 459 9.98 -2.17 17.02
N PRO A 460 10.77 -2.24 18.10
CA PRO A 460 12.15 -2.70 18.04
C PRO A 460 12.25 -4.19 17.70
N ILE A 461 13.35 -4.59 17.05
CA ILE A 461 13.69 -6.00 16.91
C ILE A 461 14.27 -6.49 18.26
N PRO A 462 13.63 -7.45 18.96
CA PRO A 462 14.05 -7.95 20.26
C PRO A 462 15.26 -8.90 20.16
N ALA A 463 16.38 -8.39 19.63
CA ALA A 463 17.64 -9.09 19.49
C ALA A 463 18.74 -8.41 20.32
N PHE A 464 19.78 -9.16 20.67
CA PHE A 464 20.95 -8.67 21.40
C PHE A 464 22.24 -8.94 20.63
N LYS A 465 23.25 -8.09 20.80
CA LYS A 465 24.59 -8.24 20.24
C LYS A 465 25.59 -8.46 21.36
N CYS A 466 26.42 -9.48 21.24
CA CYS A 466 27.59 -9.60 22.11
C CYS A 466 28.71 -8.67 21.63
N GLU A 467 29.19 -7.78 22.51
CA GLU A 467 30.28 -6.86 22.17
C GLU A 467 31.62 -7.56 21.92
N GLU A 468 31.87 -8.67 22.63
CA GLU A 468 33.16 -9.37 22.54
C GLU A 468 33.30 -10.22 21.28
N CYS A 469 32.26 -10.98 20.90
CA CYS A 469 32.34 -11.91 19.77
C CYS A 469 31.48 -11.54 18.57
N GLY A 470 30.71 -10.45 18.66
CA GLY A 470 29.82 -9.96 17.60
C GLY A 470 28.56 -10.79 17.37
N GLU A 471 28.34 -11.85 18.14
CA GLU A 471 27.20 -12.77 17.97
C GLU A 471 25.86 -12.04 18.17
N ARG A 472 24.88 -12.34 17.31
CA ARG A 472 23.54 -11.76 17.37
C ARG A 472 22.56 -12.79 17.89
N ILE A 473 22.05 -12.54 19.09
CA ILE A 473 21.17 -13.42 19.84
C ILE A 473 19.74 -13.00 19.54
N LEU A 474 19.02 -13.84 18.80
CA LEU A 474 17.58 -13.74 18.59
C LEU A 474 16.96 -15.05 19.08
N ASP A 475 16.44 -15.01 20.31
CA ASP A 475 16.03 -16.19 21.06
C ASP A 475 14.56 -16.05 21.50
N PRO A 476 13.67 -17.01 21.18
CA PRO A 476 12.25 -16.93 21.52
C PRO A 476 11.95 -16.67 23.00
N ASP A 477 12.72 -17.21 23.94
CA ASP A 477 12.48 -17.01 25.38
C ASP A 477 12.85 -15.58 25.81
N LEU A 478 13.89 -15.00 25.20
CA LEU A 478 14.20 -13.58 25.37
C LEU A 478 13.10 -12.70 24.76
N ILE A 479 12.59 -13.05 23.57
CA ILE A 479 11.49 -12.31 22.93
C ILE A 479 10.25 -12.32 23.84
N GLU A 480 9.90 -13.45 24.45
CA GLU A 480 8.78 -13.56 25.38
C GLU A 480 8.94 -12.62 26.60
N ARG A 481 10.16 -12.48 27.11
CA ARG A 481 10.45 -11.52 28.19
C ARG A 481 10.27 -10.08 27.72
N VAL A 482 10.74 -9.74 26.52
CA VAL A 482 10.55 -8.40 25.93
C VAL A 482 9.06 -8.12 25.72
N ILE A 483 8.28 -9.08 25.23
CA ILE A 483 6.82 -8.98 25.10
C ILE A 483 6.18 -8.62 26.45
N GLY A 484 6.57 -9.29 27.53
CA GLY A 484 6.05 -9.03 28.87
C GLY A 484 6.36 -7.62 29.42
N VAL A 485 7.46 -7.00 28.97
CA VAL A 485 7.80 -5.60 29.27
C VAL A 485 6.99 -4.66 28.39
N VAL A 486 7.00 -4.89 27.07
CA VAL A 486 6.31 -4.05 26.07
C VAL A 486 4.81 -3.98 26.36
N GLU A 487 4.18 -5.07 26.76
CA GLU A 487 2.75 -5.07 27.10
C GLU A 487 2.38 -4.15 28.27
N LYS A 488 3.34 -3.84 29.16
CA LYS A 488 3.14 -2.98 30.34
C LYS A 488 3.64 -1.57 30.15
N GLU A 489 4.81 -1.42 29.53
CA GLU A 489 5.55 -0.15 29.44
C GLU A 489 5.59 0.42 28.02
N GLY A 490 5.14 -0.33 27.00
CA GLY A 490 5.27 0.02 25.59
C GLY A 490 6.68 -0.18 25.04
N THR A 491 6.85 0.05 23.74
CA THR A 491 8.16 -0.09 23.08
C THR A 491 9.17 0.98 23.46
N ASP A 492 8.74 2.10 24.06
CA ASP A 492 9.64 3.14 24.58
C ASP A 492 10.61 2.59 25.63
N ALA A 493 10.19 1.59 26.42
CA ALA A 493 11.06 0.92 27.39
C ALA A 493 12.34 0.34 26.74
N TRP A 494 12.26 -0.15 25.49
CA TRP A 494 13.43 -0.66 24.78
C TRP A 494 14.47 0.42 24.50
N PHE A 495 14.08 1.68 24.38
CA PHE A 495 14.99 2.79 24.11
C PHE A 495 15.44 3.52 25.38
N GLU A 496 14.72 3.34 26.49
CA GLU A 496 15.00 3.99 27.78
C GLU A 496 15.77 3.12 28.77
N LYS A 497 15.59 1.79 28.74
CA LYS A 497 16.18 0.85 29.70
C LYS A 497 17.42 0.16 29.14
N ASP A 498 18.37 -0.21 29.99
CA ASP A 498 19.56 -0.97 29.56
C ASP A 498 19.24 -2.42 29.17
N ALA A 499 20.14 -3.07 28.44
CA ALA A 499 19.97 -4.46 27.98
C ALA A 499 19.66 -5.45 29.12
N THR A 500 20.29 -5.25 30.29
CA THR A 500 20.11 -6.09 31.48
C THR A 500 18.67 -6.13 32.00
N TYR A 501 17.86 -5.10 31.70
CA TYR A 501 16.44 -5.06 32.09
C TYR A 501 15.61 -6.14 31.40
N PHE A 502 16.01 -6.52 30.18
CA PHE A 502 15.30 -7.49 29.35
C PHE A 502 15.87 -8.92 29.47
N LEU A 503 17.06 -9.04 30.05
CA LEU A 503 17.80 -10.30 30.14
C LEU A 503 17.54 -11.04 31.47
N PRO A 504 17.62 -12.38 31.49
CA PRO A 504 17.67 -13.14 32.72
C PRO A 504 18.84 -12.72 33.62
N GLU A 505 18.66 -12.85 34.93
CA GLU A 505 19.76 -12.61 35.87
C GLU A 505 20.91 -13.57 35.56
N GLY A 506 22.12 -13.02 35.39
CA GLY A 506 23.31 -13.79 35.03
C GLY A 506 23.33 -14.33 33.59
N TYR A 507 22.46 -13.84 32.69
CA TYR A 507 22.46 -14.24 31.28
C TYR A 507 23.83 -13.95 30.63
N ARG A 508 24.30 -14.89 29.81
CA ARG A 508 25.58 -14.83 29.12
C ARG A 508 25.42 -15.17 27.66
N CYS A 509 26.28 -14.60 26.82
CA CYS A 509 26.34 -14.92 25.40
C CYS A 509 26.49 -16.44 25.22
N PRO A 510 25.61 -17.11 24.44
CA PRO A 510 25.66 -18.56 24.25
C PRO A 510 26.91 -19.04 23.52
N LYS A 511 27.61 -18.14 22.81
CA LYS A 511 28.81 -18.46 22.02
C LYS A 511 30.12 -18.30 22.78
N CYS A 512 30.29 -17.19 23.50
CA CYS A 512 31.57 -16.85 24.17
C CYS A 512 31.47 -16.71 25.70
N GLY A 513 30.27 -16.73 26.28
CA GLY A 513 30.08 -16.61 27.73
C GLY A 513 30.20 -15.19 28.30
N SER A 514 30.44 -14.17 27.47
CA SER A 514 30.46 -12.77 27.89
C SER A 514 29.11 -12.31 28.44
N SER A 515 29.13 -11.46 29.47
CA SER A 515 27.94 -10.77 29.99
C SER A 515 27.68 -9.43 29.32
N ASN A 516 28.57 -8.99 28.41
CA ASN A 516 28.47 -7.69 27.77
C ASN A 516 27.62 -7.78 26.49
N LEU A 517 26.34 -7.44 26.64
CA LEU A 517 25.33 -7.54 25.59
C LEU A 517 24.67 -6.17 25.37
N GLU A 518 24.61 -5.75 24.11
CA GLU A 518 23.89 -4.56 23.66
C GLU A 518 22.55 -4.96 23.02
N LYS A 519 21.58 -4.06 23.04
CA LYS A 519 20.30 -4.24 22.32
C LYS A 519 20.50 -3.96 20.83
N GLU A 520 19.78 -4.67 19.98
CA GLU A 520 19.61 -4.25 18.59
C GLU A 520 18.80 -2.93 18.55
N GLU A 521 19.26 -2.00 17.73
CA GLU A 521 18.63 -0.68 17.61
C GLU A 521 17.71 -0.56 16.39
N ASP A 522 17.74 -1.56 15.49
CA ASP A 522 16.83 -1.63 14.35
C ASP A 522 15.39 -1.88 14.83
N ILE A 523 14.45 -1.26 14.13
CA ILE A 523 13.02 -1.50 14.28
C ILE A 523 12.49 -2.39 13.16
N LEU A 524 11.34 -3.01 13.40
CA LEU A 524 10.57 -3.76 12.42
C LEU A 524 9.99 -2.83 11.34
N ASP A 525 9.84 -3.38 10.15
CA ASP A 525 9.11 -2.77 9.04
C ASP A 525 7.64 -2.53 9.43
N VAL A 526 7.11 -1.35 9.14
CA VAL A 526 5.73 -0.94 9.49
C VAL A 526 4.66 -1.83 8.83
N TRP A 527 5.02 -2.53 7.75
CA TRP A 527 4.15 -3.53 7.15
C TRP A 527 3.94 -4.76 8.06
N ILE A 528 4.83 -5.02 9.02
CA ILE A 528 4.63 -6.03 10.08
C ILE A 528 3.64 -5.51 11.11
N ASP A 529 3.75 -4.24 11.51
CA ASP A 529 2.83 -3.60 12.45
C ASP A 529 1.39 -3.70 11.94
N SER A 530 1.12 -3.13 10.76
CA SER A 530 -0.21 -3.18 10.14
C SER A 530 -0.62 -4.61 9.76
N GLY A 531 0.33 -5.40 9.24
CA GLY A 531 0.11 -6.79 8.84
C GLY A 531 -0.35 -7.69 9.98
N SER A 532 0.10 -7.43 11.21
CA SER A 532 -0.24 -8.18 12.42
C SER A 532 -1.56 -7.74 13.08
N SER A 533 -2.30 -6.79 12.47
CA SER A 533 -3.59 -6.32 13.03
C SER A 533 -4.64 -7.44 13.18
N PHE A 534 -4.54 -8.56 12.45
CA PHE A 534 -5.41 -9.71 12.68
C PHE A 534 -5.19 -10.32 14.08
N GLU A 535 -3.96 -10.33 14.57
CA GLU A 535 -3.64 -10.85 15.89
C GLU A 535 -3.98 -9.79 16.95
N ALA A 536 -3.53 -8.56 16.73
CA ALA A 536 -3.68 -7.49 17.70
C ALA A 536 -5.12 -6.96 17.86
N VAL A 537 -6.01 -7.23 16.89
CA VAL A 537 -7.39 -6.73 16.87
C VAL A 537 -8.39 -7.87 16.77
N LEU A 538 -8.40 -8.63 15.66
CA LEU A 538 -9.44 -9.64 15.40
C LEU A 538 -9.42 -10.80 16.41
N ARG A 539 -8.24 -11.23 16.82
CA ARG A 539 -8.04 -12.32 17.79
C ARG A 539 -8.15 -11.86 19.24
N ARG A 540 -7.83 -10.59 19.50
CA ARG A 540 -7.85 -9.99 20.84
C ARG A 540 -9.23 -9.56 21.28
N ILE A 541 -10.02 -8.97 20.38
CA ILE A 541 -11.35 -8.44 20.72
C ILE A 541 -12.36 -9.57 20.58
N GLU A 542 -12.90 -10.05 21.71
CA GLU A 542 -13.85 -11.16 21.78
C GLU A 542 -15.09 -10.97 20.89
N ASP A 543 -15.46 -9.72 20.62
CA ASP A 543 -16.60 -9.40 19.77
C ASP A 543 -16.31 -9.52 18.26
N LEU A 544 -15.07 -9.75 17.86
CA LEU A 544 -14.68 -9.95 16.46
C LEU A 544 -14.48 -11.42 16.11
N SER A 545 -14.35 -11.72 14.83
CA SER A 545 -14.13 -13.07 14.32
C SER A 545 -12.85 -13.14 13.52
N TYR A 546 -12.08 -14.20 13.75
CA TYR A 546 -10.91 -14.57 12.95
C TYR A 546 -11.13 -15.97 12.34
N PRO A 547 -10.97 -16.14 11.01
CA PRO A 547 -10.75 -15.09 10.01
C PRO A 547 -11.98 -14.17 9.89
N CYS A 548 -11.74 -12.88 9.58
CA CYS A 548 -12.82 -11.93 9.36
C CYS A 548 -13.53 -12.20 8.03
N ASP A 549 -14.71 -11.61 7.83
CA ASP A 549 -15.47 -11.84 6.60
C ASP A 549 -14.89 -11.06 5.41
N MET A 550 -14.35 -9.86 5.64
CA MET A 550 -13.86 -9.01 4.56
C MET A 550 -12.72 -8.08 4.97
N TYR A 551 -11.71 -7.98 4.10
CA TYR A 551 -10.83 -6.81 3.99
C TYR A 551 -11.29 -5.93 2.82
N LEU A 552 -11.19 -4.61 2.95
CA LEU A 552 -11.57 -3.66 1.90
C LEU A 552 -10.58 -2.51 1.79
N GLU A 553 -9.74 -2.48 0.75
CA GLU A 553 -8.76 -1.41 0.54
C GLU A 553 -8.48 -1.07 -0.94
N GLY A 554 -7.59 -0.10 -1.17
CA GLY A 554 -7.11 0.28 -2.49
C GLY A 554 -6.23 -0.78 -3.16
N SER A 555 -6.13 -0.72 -4.49
CA SER A 555 -5.39 -1.70 -5.28
C SER A 555 -3.88 -1.79 -4.99
N ASP A 556 -3.30 -0.75 -4.39
CA ASP A 556 -1.93 -0.74 -3.85
C ASP A 556 -1.72 -1.73 -2.71
N GLN A 557 -2.77 -2.08 -1.97
CA GLN A 557 -2.65 -2.98 -0.81
C GLN A 557 -2.38 -4.44 -1.19
N HIS A 558 -2.43 -4.80 -2.48
CA HIS A 558 -1.90 -6.07 -2.98
C HIS A 558 -0.39 -6.22 -2.78
N ARG A 559 0.33 -5.09 -2.71
CA ARG A 559 1.77 -5.02 -2.36
C ARG A 559 2.01 -4.67 -0.89
N GLY A 560 1.03 -4.02 -0.26
CA GLY A 560 1.06 -3.58 1.13
C GLY A 560 0.30 -4.54 2.05
N TRP A 561 -0.79 -4.04 2.64
CA TRP A 561 -1.45 -4.65 3.79
C TRP A 561 -2.08 -6.03 3.52
N PHE A 562 -2.68 -6.26 2.35
CA PHE A 562 -3.23 -7.59 2.02
C PHE A 562 -2.12 -8.65 2.01
N ASN A 563 -0.96 -8.24 1.51
CA ASN A 563 0.21 -9.08 1.34
C ASN A 563 0.90 -9.37 2.68
N SER A 564 1.17 -8.32 3.49
CA SER A 564 1.78 -8.53 4.80
C SER A 564 0.85 -9.31 5.74
N SER A 565 -0.45 -8.99 5.77
CA SER A 565 -1.41 -9.70 6.62
C SER A 565 -1.53 -11.19 6.28
N ILE A 566 -1.61 -11.58 4.99
CA ILE A 566 -1.74 -13.00 4.65
C ILE A 566 -0.45 -13.78 4.92
N ILE A 567 0.73 -13.20 4.65
CA ILE A 567 2.02 -13.84 4.98
C ILE A 567 2.10 -14.11 6.48
N LEU A 568 1.84 -13.09 7.31
CA LEU A 568 1.98 -13.19 8.76
C LEU A 568 0.93 -14.11 9.38
N SER A 569 -0.32 -14.05 8.91
CA SER A 569 -1.40 -14.90 9.42
C SER A 569 -1.19 -16.37 9.08
N VAL A 570 -0.73 -16.66 7.86
CA VAL A 570 -0.40 -18.04 7.46
C VAL A 570 0.84 -18.54 8.20
N ALA A 571 1.83 -17.70 8.46
CA ALA A 571 2.99 -18.09 9.25
C ALA A 571 2.61 -18.44 10.70
N GLN A 572 1.68 -17.70 11.30
CA GLN A 572 1.30 -17.89 12.70
C GLN A 572 0.20 -18.95 12.89
N HIS A 573 -0.83 -18.95 12.06
CA HIS A 573 -2.05 -19.77 12.24
C HIS A 573 -2.37 -20.69 11.06
N GLY A 574 -1.60 -20.61 9.96
CA GLY A 574 -1.77 -21.46 8.80
C GLY A 574 -2.97 -21.13 7.90
N ILE A 575 -3.68 -20.02 8.14
CA ILE A 575 -4.85 -19.59 7.36
C ILE A 575 -4.79 -18.11 7.02
N ALA A 576 -5.48 -17.69 5.94
CA ALA A 576 -5.64 -16.27 5.63
C ALA A 576 -6.47 -15.53 6.72
N PRO A 577 -6.19 -14.24 6.99
CA PRO A 577 -6.90 -13.49 8.03
C PRO A 577 -8.30 -13.01 7.60
N TYR A 578 -8.66 -13.22 6.34
CA TYR A 578 -9.89 -12.78 5.70
C TYR A 578 -10.47 -13.87 4.82
N LYS A 579 -11.80 -13.94 4.73
CA LYS A 579 -12.52 -14.85 3.81
C LYS A 579 -12.70 -14.23 2.43
N SER A 580 -12.82 -12.90 2.36
CA SER A 580 -12.95 -12.15 1.11
C SER A 580 -12.13 -10.87 1.13
N VAL A 581 -11.71 -10.41 -0.05
CA VAL A 581 -11.03 -9.14 -0.25
C VAL A 581 -11.77 -8.34 -1.31
N LEU A 582 -12.29 -7.18 -0.94
CA LEU A 582 -12.81 -6.18 -1.87
C LEU A 582 -11.75 -5.14 -2.14
N THR A 583 -11.42 -4.93 -3.41
CA THR A 583 -10.45 -3.92 -3.83
C THR A 583 -11.09 -2.83 -4.65
N HIS A 584 -10.68 -1.59 -4.41
CA HIS A 584 -11.02 -0.46 -5.27
C HIS A 584 -9.81 0.17 -5.98
N GLY A 585 -10.04 0.83 -7.11
CA GLY A 585 -9.04 1.58 -7.85
C GLY A 585 -8.64 2.89 -7.19
N PHE A 586 -7.80 3.65 -7.89
CA PHE A 586 -7.35 4.98 -7.50
C PHE A 586 -8.28 6.08 -8.04
N ILE A 587 -8.20 7.24 -7.41
CA ILE A 587 -8.91 8.43 -7.87
C ILE A 587 -7.98 9.23 -8.79
N LYS A 588 -8.48 9.56 -9.97
CA LYS A 588 -7.83 10.38 -10.99
C LYS A 588 -8.62 11.66 -11.22
N ASP A 589 -7.96 12.65 -11.83
CA ASP A 589 -8.65 13.84 -12.31
C ASP A 589 -9.49 13.55 -13.57
N GLU A 590 -10.13 14.59 -14.11
CA GLU A 590 -10.95 14.47 -15.33
C GLU A 590 -10.17 14.06 -16.58
N GLU A 591 -8.86 14.30 -16.62
CA GLU A 591 -7.95 13.90 -17.70
C GLU A 591 -7.34 12.51 -17.46
N LYS A 592 -7.82 11.77 -16.45
CA LYS A 592 -7.29 10.47 -16.01
C LYS A 592 -5.82 10.53 -15.56
N LYS A 593 -5.34 11.68 -15.12
CA LYS A 593 -4.01 11.85 -14.54
C LYS A 593 -4.06 11.66 -13.02
N LYS A 594 -2.90 11.28 -12.46
CA LYS A 594 -2.72 11.18 -11.02
C LYS A 594 -2.86 12.57 -10.39
N MET A 595 -3.66 12.67 -9.33
CA MET A 595 -3.80 13.93 -8.60
C MET A 595 -2.52 14.26 -7.82
N SER A 596 -2.04 15.50 -7.93
CA SER A 596 -0.89 15.99 -7.16
C SER A 596 -1.00 17.48 -6.87
N LYS A 597 -0.48 17.91 -5.71
CA LYS A 597 -0.51 19.33 -5.31
C LYS A 597 0.26 20.21 -6.31
N SER A 598 1.33 19.70 -6.92
CA SER A 598 2.12 20.44 -7.91
C SER A 598 1.37 20.66 -9.23
N LEU A 599 0.47 19.75 -9.60
CA LEU A 599 -0.38 19.90 -10.79
C LEU A 599 -1.63 20.76 -10.52
N GLY A 600 -1.89 21.13 -9.26
CA GLY A 600 -3.07 21.93 -8.88
C GLY A 600 -4.41 21.25 -9.09
N ASN A 601 -4.44 19.95 -9.41
CA ASN A 601 -5.63 19.16 -9.74
C ASN A 601 -6.20 18.39 -8.53
N VAL A 602 -5.79 18.72 -7.31
CA VAL A 602 -6.24 18.03 -6.09
C VAL A 602 -7.57 18.60 -5.62
N ILE A 603 -8.55 17.71 -5.43
CA ILE A 603 -9.80 18.04 -4.76
C ILE A 603 -9.73 17.53 -3.32
N ASP A 604 -9.97 18.43 -2.38
CA ASP A 604 -9.95 18.17 -0.95
C ASP A 604 -11.36 17.75 -0.48
N PRO A 605 -11.52 16.62 0.24
CA PRO A 605 -12.84 16.14 0.65
C PRO A 605 -13.54 17.10 1.63
N GLN A 606 -12.80 17.80 2.50
CA GLN A 606 -13.37 18.77 3.43
C GLN A 606 -13.97 19.96 2.66
N ASN A 607 -13.31 20.43 1.59
CA ASN A 607 -13.86 21.45 0.70
C ASN A 607 -15.15 20.99 -0.01
N VAL A 608 -15.19 19.74 -0.47
CA VAL A 608 -16.40 19.16 -1.10
C VAL A 608 -17.55 19.10 -0.09
N VAL A 609 -17.29 18.59 1.11
CA VAL A 609 -18.28 18.47 2.17
C VAL A 609 -18.77 19.85 2.63
N GLY A 610 -17.86 20.83 2.75
CA GLY A 610 -18.19 22.21 3.11
C GLY A 610 -19.03 22.94 2.06
N LYS A 611 -18.90 22.58 0.78
CA LYS A 611 -19.66 23.20 -0.33
C LYS A 611 -20.99 22.48 -0.62
N PHE A 612 -20.97 21.16 -0.65
CA PHE A 612 -22.09 20.35 -1.17
C PHE A 612 -22.74 19.44 -0.12
N GLY A 613 -22.04 19.11 0.96
CA GLY A 613 -22.45 18.10 1.95
C GLY A 613 -21.78 16.74 1.71
N ALA A 614 -21.73 15.93 2.77
CA ALA A 614 -21.21 14.56 2.73
C ALA A 614 -22.05 13.64 1.85
N ASP A 615 -23.37 13.77 1.84
CA ASP A 615 -24.24 12.91 1.02
C ASP A 615 -23.96 13.04 -0.48
N VAL A 616 -23.53 14.21 -0.95
CA VAL A 616 -23.16 14.43 -2.36
C VAL A 616 -21.88 13.67 -2.69
N LEU A 617 -20.88 13.72 -1.82
CA LEU A 617 -19.65 12.95 -1.99
C LEU A 617 -19.92 11.44 -1.92
N ARG A 618 -20.81 11.01 -1.01
CA ARG A 618 -21.23 9.61 -0.89
C ARG A 618 -21.99 9.12 -2.12
N LEU A 619 -22.85 9.95 -2.71
CA LEU A 619 -23.53 9.62 -3.96
C LEU A 619 -22.55 9.49 -5.14
N TRP A 620 -21.51 10.33 -5.19
CA TRP A 620 -20.44 10.18 -6.16
C TRP A 620 -19.74 8.81 -6.01
N VAL A 621 -19.35 8.44 -4.78
CA VAL A 621 -18.75 7.12 -4.51
C VAL A 621 -19.72 6.00 -4.91
N ALA A 622 -20.99 6.11 -4.51
CA ALA A 622 -22.00 5.11 -4.84
C ALA A 622 -22.26 4.99 -6.34
N GLY A 623 -22.10 6.05 -7.13
CA GLY A 623 -22.30 6.05 -8.58
C GLY A 623 -21.06 5.70 -9.41
N SER A 624 -19.90 5.51 -8.77
CA SER A 624 -18.65 5.21 -9.44
C SER A 624 -18.37 3.71 -9.40
N ASP A 625 -18.00 3.11 -10.54
CA ASP A 625 -17.49 1.73 -10.55
C ASP A 625 -16.08 1.73 -9.96
N PHE A 626 -16.01 1.50 -8.64
CA PHE A 626 -14.78 1.55 -7.88
C PHE A 626 -13.84 0.38 -8.18
N THR A 627 -14.25 -0.64 -8.95
CA THR A 627 -13.37 -1.78 -9.27
C THR A 627 -12.22 -1.38 -10.20
N ASP A 628 -12.38 -0.27 -10.93
CA ASP A 628 -11.38 0.40 -11.74
C ASP A 628 -10.99 1.76 -11.14
N ASP A 629 -10.02 2.44 -11.77
CA ASP A 629 -9.70 3.82 -11.41
C ASP A 629 -10.87 4.76 -11.75
N ILE A 630 -11.25 5.60 -10.79
CA ILE A 630 -12.41 6.49 -10.91
C ILE A 630 -12.00 7.96 -11.07
N THR A 631 -12.80 8.73 -11.79
CA THR A 631 -12.54 10.15 -12.06
C THR A 631 -13.43 11.05 -11.20
N ILE A 632 -12.89 12.19 -10.77
CA ILE A 632 -13.63 13.22 -10.04
C ILE A 632 -13.31 14.61 -10.58
N SER A 633 -14.34 15.46 -10.66
CA SER A 633 -14.21 16.88 -10.91
C SER A 633 -15.35 17.65 -10.25
N MET A 634 -15.20 18.97 -10.13
CA MET A 634 -16.29 19.81 -9.58
C MET A 634 -17.56 19.72 -10.42
N LYS A 635 -17.44 19.55 -11.75
CA LYS A 635 -18.58 19.34 -12.65
C LYS A 635 -19.31 18.01 -12.36
N ILE A 636 -18.56 16.94 -12.09
CA ILE A 636 -19.16 15.65 -11.70
C ILE A 636 -19.90 15.79 -10.38
N LEU A 637 -19.32 16.49 -9.40
CA LEU A 637 -19.98 16.74 -8.10
C LEU A 637 -21.25 17.59 -8.25
N GLU A 638 -21.25 18.60 -9.12
CA GLU A 638 -22.44 19.40 -9.44
C GLU A 638 -23.54 18.55 -10.08
N GLN A 639 -23.20 17.58 -10.93
CA GLN A 639 -24.18 16.62 -11.45
C GLN A 639 -24.77 15.77 -10.31
N GLN A 640 -23.98 15.37 -9.31
CA GLN A 640 -24.48 14.64 -8.15
C GLN A 640 -25.44 15.48 -7.29
N VAL A 641 -25.25 16.80 -7.21
CA VAL A 641 -26.20 17.70 -6.55
C VAL A 641 -27.57 17.67 -7.24
N GLU A 642 -27.60 17.64 -8.57
CA GLU A 642 -28.85 17.57 -9.33
C GLU A 642 -29.55 16.21 -9.15
N VAL A 643 -28.79 15.12 -9.14
CA VAL A 643 -29.32 13.78 -8.84
C VAL A 643 -29.89 13.74 -7.41
N TYR A 644 -29.14 14.20 -6.42
CA TYR A 644 -29.60 14.31 -5.04
C TYR A 644 -30.90 15.14 -4.94
N ARG A 645 -30.96 16.30 -5.62
CA ARG A 645 -32.14 17.16 -5.65
C ARG A 645 -33.35 16.43 -6.24
N LYS A 646 -33.16 15.67 -7.32
CA LYS A 646 -34.23 14.89 -7.96
C LYS A 646 -34.76 13.79 -7.03
N ILE A 647 -33.88 13.05 -6.37
CA ILE A 647 -34.24 12.04 -5.36
C ILE A 647 -35.07 12.71 -4.26
N ARG A 648 -34.53 13.77 -3.66
CA ARG A 648 -35.17 14.50 -2.56
C ARG A 648 -36.54 15.06 -2.93
N ASN A 649 -36.66 15.70 -4.10
CA ASN A 649 -37.92 16.30 -4.52
C ASN A 649 -38.99 15.26 -4.82
N THR A 650 -38.59 14.07 -5.29
CA THR A 650 -39.51 12.94 -5.49
C THR A 650 -40.06 12.48 -4.14
N PHE A 651 -39.21 12.23 -3.15
CA PHE A 651 -39.66 11.90 -1.79
C PHE A 651 -40.50 13.02 -1.16
N ARG A 652 -40.13 14.29 -1.36
CA ARG A 652 -40.92 15.42 -0.88
C ARG A 652 -42.34 15.41 -1.45
N PHE A 653 -42.49 15.10 -2.74
CA PHE A 653 -43.79 15.00 -3.37
C PHE A 653 -44.61 13.85 -2.77
N MET A 654 -44.01 12.68 -2.61
CA MET A 654 -44.70 11.51 -2.03
C MET A 654 -45.14 11.78 -0.59
N LEU A 655 -44.22 12.22 0.28
CA LEU A 655 -44.51 12.61 1.66
C LEU A 655 -45.58 13.70 1.74
N GLY A 656 -45.51 14.69 0.83
CA GLY A 656 -46.48 15.76 0.74
C GLY A 656 -47.90 15.27 0.43
N ASN A 657 -48.05 14.14 -0.25
CA ASN A 657 -49.35 13.56 -0.57
C ASN A 657 -49.84 12.54 0.47
N LEU A 658 -49.05 12.27 1.51
CA LEU A 658 -49.40 11.36 2.60
C LEU A 658 -49.82 12.09 3.89
N TYR A 659 -49.94 13.42 3.87
CA TYR A 659 -50.18 14.23 5.08
C TYR A 659 -51.47 13.92 5.84
N ASP A 660 -52.44 13.30 5.18
CA ASP A 660 -53.74 12.91 5.71
C ASP A 660 -54.02 11.41 5.55
N PHE A 661 -52.98 10.61 5.33
CA PHE A 661 -53.08 9.17 5.17
C PHE A 661 -52.60 8.46 6.44
N ASP A 662 -53.48 7.64 7.02
CA ASP A 662 -53.17 6.73 8.12
C ASP A 662 -53.10 5.29 7.59
N PRO A 663 -51.92 4.67 7.47
CA PRO A 663 -51.78 3.33 6.89
C PRO A 663 -52.61 2.25 7.60
N GLU A 664 -52.91 2.39 8.89
CA GLU A 664 -53.70 1.39 9.62
C GLU A 664 -55.19 1.47 9.29
N LYS A 665 -55.68 2.62 8.83
CA LYS A 665 -57.11 2.89 8.60
C LYS A 665 -57.48 3.05 7.14
N ASP A 666 -56.59 3.70 6.39
CA ASP A 666 -56.85 4.19 5.04
C ASP A 666 -56.23 3.28 3.96
N ALA A 667 -55.32 2.36 4.33
CA ALA A 667 -54.67 1.48 3.36
C ALA A 667 -55.69 0.53 2.71
N ILE A 668 -55.56 0.37 1.39
CA ILE A 668 -56.41 -0.50 0.59
C ILE A 668 -55.69 -1.82 0.33
N ARG A 669 -56.44 -2.93 0.38
CA ARG A 669 -55.93 -4.27 0.05
C ARG A 669 -55.42 -4.33 -1.38
N TYR A 670 -54.35 -5.09 -1.62
CA TYR A 670 -53.69 -5.15 -2.92
C TYR A 670 -54.64 -5.46 -4.09
N GLU A 671 -55.61 -6.35 -3.90
CA GLU A 671 -56.58 -6.75 -4.93
C GLU A 671 -57.55 -5.64 -5.30
N GLU A 672 -57.72 -4.66 -4.41
CA GLU A 672 -58.63 -3.54 -4.54
C GLU A 672 -57.96 -2.25 -5.02
N LEU A 673 -56.64 -2.27 -5.19
CA LEU A 673 -55.87 -1.16 -5.73
C LEU A 673 -56.17 -0.97 -7.22
N GLU A 674 -56.14 0.30 -7.64
CA GLU A 674 -56.18 0.66 -9.05
C GLU A 674 -55.01 -0.01 -9.80
N GLU A 675 -55.23 -0.37 -11.07
CA GLU A 675 -54.26 -1.13 -11.86
C GLU A 675 -52.89 -0.45 -11.96
N MET A 676 -52.87 0.86 -12.09
CA MET A 676 -51.65 1.66 -12.15
C MET A 676 -50.86 1.61 -10.83
N ASP A 677 -51.55 1.52 -9.70
CA ASP A 677 -50.93 1.47 -8.37
C ASP A 677 -50.36 0.06 -8.13
N ARG A 678 -51.09 -0.99 -8.53
CA ARG A 678 -50.58 -2.38 -8.54
C ARG A 678 -49.36 -2.53 -9.43
N TRP A 679 -49.35 -1.86 -10.58
CA TRP A 679 -48.23 -1.84 -11.51
C TRP A 679 -46.97 -1.23 -10.88
N ILE A 680 -47.06 -0.05 -10.25
CA ILE A 680 -45.87 0.58 -9.65
C ILE A 680 -45.36 -0.20 -8.44
N ILE A 681 -46.26 -0.80 -7.63
CA ILE A 681 -45.88 -1.69 -6.53
C ILE A 681 -45.14 -2.91 -7.09
N SER A 682 -45.65 -3.53 -8.15
CA SER A 682 -44.98 -4.65 -8.82
C SER A 682 -43.58 -4.26 -9.34
N LYS A 683 -43.44 -3.06 -9.92
CA LYS A 683 -42.14 -2.52 -10.35
C LYS A 683 -41.20 -2.31 -9.16
N PHE A 684 -41.71 -1.80 -8.05
CA PHE A 684 -40.95 -1.57 -6.82
C PHE A 684 -40.43 -2.87 -6.21
N HIS A 685 -41.27 -3.92 -6.10
CA HIS A 685 -40.83 -5.23 -5.59
C HIS A 685 -39.78 -5.90 -6.51
N ASN A 686 -39.93 -5.76 -7.83
CA ASN A 686 -38.91 -6.21 -8.79
C ASN A 686 -37.59 -5.43 -8.64
N PHE A 687 -37.69 -4.11 -8.42
CA PHE A 687 -36.55 -3.26 -8.10
C PHE A 687 -35.86 -3.74 -6.81
N ILE A 688 -36.60 -3.97 -5.71
CA ILE A 688 -36.04 -4.45 -4.43
C ILE A 688 -35.30 -5.77 -4.62
N LYS A 689 -35.90 -6.75 -5.31
CA LYS A 689 -35.28 -8.06 -5.56
C LYS A 689 -33.95 -7.92 -6.28
N THR A 690 -33.91 -7.08 -7.32
CA THR A 690 -32.71 -6.87 -8.13
C THR A 690 -31.66 -6.05 -7.38
N ALA A 691 -32.09 -5.01 -6.67
CA ALA A 691 -31.24 -4.14 -5.86
C ALA A 691 -30.55 -4.92 -4.73
N THR A 692 -31.27 -5.84 -4.09
CA THR A 692 -30.71 -6.71 -3.04
C THR A 692 -29.58 -7.56 -3.60
N LYS A 693 -29.77 -8.22 -4.75
CA LYS A 693 -28.72 -9.02 -5.40
C LYS A 693 -27.49 -8.17 -5.74
N VAL A 694 -27.71 -6.99 -6.31
CA VAL A 694 -26.64 -6.04 -6.66
C VAL A 694 -25.83 -5.61 -5.43
N CYS A 695 -26.49 -5.38 -4.29
CA CYS A 695 -25.82 -5.05 -3.03
C CYS A 695 -25.10 -6.26 -2.41
N ASP A 696 -25.65 -7.46 -2.53
CA ASP A 696 -25.00 -8.71 -2.10
C ASP A 696 -23.69 -8.94 -2.87
N ASP A 697 -23.66 -8.56 -4.15
CA ASP A 697 -22.48 -8.59 -5.02
C ASP A 697 -21.59 -7.33 -4.89
N TYR A 698 -21.89 -6.44 -3.94
CA TYR A 698 -21.17 -5.18 -3.68
C TYR A 698 -21.13 -4.17 -4.85
N GLN A 699 -22.04 -4.30 -5.83
CA GLN A 699 -22.10 -3.46 -7.03
C GLN A 699 -22.88 -2.16 -6.80
N PHE A 700 -22.46 -1.32 -5.84
CA PHE A 700 -23.18 -0.11 -5.44
C PHE A 700 -23.44 0.88 -6.60
N TYR A 701 -22.55 0.95 -7.60
CA TYR A 701 -22.75 1.75 -8.82
C TYR A 701 -24.00 1.34 -9.61
N ARG A 702 -24.28 0.04 -9.68
CA ARG A 702 -25.51 -0.44 -10.33
C ARG A 702 -26.73 -0.06 -9.52
N LEU A 703 -26.67 -0.16 -8.19
CA LEU A 703 -27.75 0.31 -7.31
C LEU A 703 -28.05 1.78 -7.55
N TYR A 704 -27.02 2.64 -7.60
CA TYR A 704 -27.16 4.06 -7.88
C TYR A 704 -27.91 4.32 -9.18
N HIS A 705 -27.50 3.66 -10.28
CA HIS A 705 -28.17 3.83 -11.58
C HIS A 705 -29.61 3.29 -11.57
N MET A 706 -29.86 2.18 -10.88
CA MET A 706 -31.20 1.62 -10.73
C MET A 706 -32.13 2.56 -9.96
N VAL A 707 -31.67 3.11 -8.82
CA VAL A 707 -32.43 4.08 -8.01
C VAL A 707 -32.74 5.32 -8.84
N ASN A 708 -31.74 5.87 -9.53
CA ASN A 708 -31.92 7.08 -10.34
C ASN A 708 -32.93 6.83 -11.48
N ARG A 709 -32.84 5.68 -12.17
CA ARG A 709 -33.80 5.29 -13.22
C ARG A 709 -35.21 5.10 -12.66
N PHE A 710 -35.38 4.40 -11.53
CA PHE A 710 -36.68 4.17 -10.92
C PHE A 710 -37.35 5.49 -10.53
N ILE A 711 -36.59 6.40 -9.92
CA ILE A 711 -37.06 7.73 -9.49
C ILE A 711 -37.41 8.63 -10.69
N THR A 712 -36.56 8.65 -11.72
CA THR A 712 -36.75 9.55 -12.86
C THR A 712 -37.82 9.06 -13.83
N VAL A 713 -37.75 7.79 -14.23
CA VAL A 713 -38.59 7.22 -15.27
C VAL A 713 -39.90 6.72 -14.67
N GLU A 714 -39.84 5.71 -13.80
CA GLU A 714 -41.05 5.02 -13.32
C GLU A 714 -41.89 5.91 -12.39
N LEU A 715 -41.26 6.60 -11.44
CA LEU A 715 -41.95 7.49 -10.51
C LEU A 715 -42.23 8.86 -11.13
N SER A 716 -41.20 9.70 -11.31
CA SER A 716 -41.42 11.13 -11.57
C SER A 716 -42.03 11.41 -12.94
N SER A 717 -41.62 10.71 -14.00
CA SER A 717 -42.07 11.02 -15.37
C SER A 717 -43.38 10.35 -15.75
N LEU A 718 -43.75 9.27 -15.06
CA LEU A 718 -44.91 8.46 -15.38
C LEU A 718 -45.89 8.38 -14.21
N TYR A 719 -45.56 7.64 -13.15
CA TYR A 719 -46.51 7.34 -12.08
C TYR A 719 -47.03 8.61 -11.39
N LEU A 720 -46.12 9.41 -10.82
CA LEU A 720 -46.44 10.60 -10.05
C LEU A 720 -47.08 11.71 -10.89
N ASP A 721 -46.82 11.75 -12.19
CA ASP A 721 -47.44 12.74 -13.07
C ASP A 721 -48.90 12.40 -13.36
N VAL A 722 -49.17 11.14 -13.69
CA VAL A 722 -50.52 10.65 -14.01
C VAL A 722 -51.44 10.68 -12.80
N ILE A 723 -50.95 10.30 -11.61
CA ILE A 723 -51.81 10.24 -10.41
C ILE A 723 -52.09 11.61 -9.78
N LYS A 724 -51.50 12.72 -10.24
CA LYS A 724 -51.77 14.07 -9.69
C LYS A 724 -53.25 14.41 -9.70
N ASP A 725 -53.93 14.07 -10.79
CA ASP A 725 -55.37 14.30 -10.93
C ASP A 725 -56.14 13.57 -9.82
N ARG A 726 -55.86 12.27 -9.64
CA ARG A 726 -56.43 11.45 -8.56
C ARG A 726 -56.06 11.95 -7.16
N LEU A 727 -54.84 12.43 -6.95
CA LEU A 727 -54.39 12.88 -5.64
C LEU A 727 -55.00 14.23 -5.25
N TYR A 728 -55.18 15.14 -6.20
CA TYR A 728 -55.58 16.52 -5.94
C TYR A 728 -57.08 16.75 -6.07
N VAL A 729 -57.75 16.07 -7.01
CA VAL A 729 -59.13 16.38 -7.42
C VAL A 729 -60.15 15.45 -6.76
N GLU A 730 -59.83 14.15 -6.63
CA GLU A 730 -60.75 13.18 -6.01
C GLU A 730 -61.07 13.54 -4.55
N ALA A 731 -62.22 13.08 -4.06
CA ALA A 731 -62.60 13.30 -2.67
C ALA A 731 -61.54 12.71 -1.71
N LYS A 732 -61.35 13.38 -0.57
CA LYS A 732 -60.29 13.10 0.41
C LYS A 732 -60.20 11.61 0.79
N ASP A 733 -61.36 11.00 1.04
CA ASP A 733 -61.51 9.61 1.47
C ASP A 733 -61.95 8.67 0.34
N SER A 734 -61.85 9.11 -0.92
CA SER A 734 -62.21 8.26 -2.06
C SER A 734 -61.27 7.06 -2.17
N LYS A 735 -61.84 5.90 -2.55
CA LYS A 735 -61.08 4.66 -2.78
C LYS A 735 -59.93 4.87 -3.79
N LYS A 736 -60.18 5.63 -4.85
CA LYS A 736 -59.17 5.98 -5.86
C LYS A 736 -58.01 6.77 -5.27
N ARG A 737 -58.26 7.78 -4.43
CA ARG A 737 -57.18 8.55 -3.80
C ARG A 737 -56.40 7.70 -2.79
N ARG A 738 -57.10 6.96 -1.94
CA ARG A 738 -56.49 6.07 -0.94
C ARG A 738 -55.65 4.96 -1.58
N SER A 739 -56.02 4.50 -2.78
CA SER A 739 -55.24 3.51 -3.53
C SER A 739 -53.87 4.08 -3.93
N ALA A 740 -53.84 5.31 -4.46
CA ALA A 740 -52.60 5.98 -4.81
C ALA A 740 -51.74 6.24 -3.56
N GLN A 741 -52.36 6.70 -2.46
CA GLN A 741 -51.66 6.92 -1.19
C GLN A 741 -51.09 5.62 -0.59
N THR A 742 -51.80 4.50 -0.72
CA THR A 742 -51.28 3.18 -0.30
C THR A 742 -50.01 2.82 -1.05
N ALA A 743 -50.01 2.95 -2.38
CA ALA A 743 -48.81 2.70 -3.19
C ALA A 743 -47.68 3.69 -2.91
N LEU A 744 -47.98 4.98 -2.70
CA LEU A 744 -46.98 5.96 -2.31
C LEU A 744 -46.35 5.64 -0.95
N HIS A 745 -47.16 5.20 0.01
CA HIS A 745 -46.69 4.81 1.34
C HIS A 745 -45.81 3.56 1.28
N GLU A 746 -46.16 2.55 0.48
CA GLU A 746 -45.34 1.34 0.35
C GLU A 746 -43.96 1.62 -0.27
N ILE A 747 -43.87 2.61 -1.16
CA ILE A 747 -42.62 3.01 -1.84
C ILE A 747 -41.74 3.92 -0.97
N THR A 748 -42.34 4.67 -0.04
CA THR A 748 -41.67 5.68 0.80
C THR A 748 -41.13 5.06 2.08
#